data_AF-A0ABD3RWG0-F1
#
_entry.id   AF-A0ABD3RWG0-F1
#
_cell.length_a   1.000
_cell.length_b   1.000
_cell.length_c   1.000
_cell.angle_alpha   90.00
_cell.angle_beta   90.00
_cell.angle_gamma   90.00
#
_symmetry.space_group_name_H-M   'P 1'
#
loop_
_entity.id
_entity.type
_entity.pdbx_description
1 polymer ?
#
loop_
_entity_poly.entity_id
_entity_poly.type
_entity_poly.pdbx_seq_one_letter_code
_entity_poly.pdbx_strand_id
1 'polypeptide(L)'
;MMPCIVARCALTLAMSTIVTSAFGRVPRRIVIDRHVLETTTLASSGGRSSANDKDHDGGAMFPPPAISSELESLLSRARHYLDVDDADGAFATLAEAYGIDPTSADVSAMFERCLSLRVEMARFDFHEREDGPNAMAPSAPRADERDGGDGIPVSNVVPSERRLRDLFQDRVGLSSLMIDRERYDEAGVQLRRAIDEATHWLDRSLSQSSSYRGDGDYSTTIFDYWQPRIDGARYLLHRTDAACCRWGSYFADGDRLRRSLLSSTTSGPSVHPFDALKFPCISLDLASDIARDYARRALLTVGVDVNEGAYREWRNTAPPRAVVTAERCRNTNTIQRRRMRIGYLSPDFTSRHPLAFLMQHVFRHHDRSHFVVCVYSLSRDDGPEVRAIRESSDVFAFLSPSAQSPVDMYRTIMQDELDVLVDLCGYAGTSIVSEIMASRCRLRQDRKDEEDVRSFPIHVSYMGFPGSCGSSLVWDYSVFDPIVVPPDKDDIRGHYEEALVYLPHSYFVNSHKTAIGGRGDEIMAFDEEEKKSLRSKYGIRHSAFVYCCHSRPDKIDPSTFRSWMRAITLVRSKYELRKQNGDVSTAKGNINCHGTPVLWMLRSGDEMEKNVRRLVRQEFGKDLEECLVFADVVERKEHLRRLGIADVFLDTPAYNAHTLGCDALYMGVPMISLLRKSDDSNDVDVYSGLDLEFADVDSGACTSSGQEMRSIATEKLSSRVGASLLKAVGLEDLICEDMAKYAATMARCALDEDWFSTIRRRLLSSKDSSPLFDTKRWVENLEGSFRKMAELGVDCANYPDIVVRDDSYTTKTVWESAGN
;
A
#
# COMPACT_ATOMS: atom_id res chain seq x y z
N MET A 1 28.20 3.88 41.21
CA MET A 1 28.44 3.98 39.74
C MET A 1 27.39 3.26 38.91
N MET A 2 26.97 2.03 39.26
CA MET A 2 25.91 1.31 38.51
C MET A 2 24.55 2.05 38.42
N PRO A 3 24.05 2.72 39.47
CA PRO A 3 22.78 3.47 39.39
C PRO A 3 22.86 4.66 38.42
N CYS A 4 24.00 5.35 38.37
CA CYS A 4 24.23 6.46 37.44
C CYS A 4 24.33 6.01 35.98
N ILE A 5 24.79 4.77 35.73
CA ILE A 5 24.88 4.18 34.40
C ILE A 5 23.47 3.74 33.94
N VAL A 6 22.70 3.11 34.82
CA VAL A 6 21.30 2.73 34.54
C VAL A 6 20.43 3.96 34.34
N ALA A 7 20.60 5.01 35.15
CA ALA A 7 19.92 6.29 34.98
C ALA A 7 20.31 6.99 33.67
N ARG A 8 21.60 6.99 33.30
CA ARG A 8 22.03 7.52 31.98
C ARG A 8 21.46 6.71 30.83
N CYS A 9 21.42 5.38 30.93
CA CYS A 9 20.83 4.53 29.90
C CYS A 9 19.32 4.70 29.79
N ALA A 10 18.60 4.83 30.91
CA ALA A 10 17.15 5.04 30.94
C ALA A 10 16.75 6.43 30.45
N LEU A 11 17.48 7.49 30.85
CA LEU A 11 17.27 8.84 30.33
C LEU A 11 17.67 8.94 28.86
N THR A 12 18.73 8.25 28.43
CA THR A 12 19.12 8.18 27.01
C THR A 12 18.12 7.37 26.19
N LEU A 13 17.47 6.34 26.74
CA LEU A 13 16.38 5.62 26.08
C LEU A 13 15.11 6.46 26.02
N ALA A 14 14.75 7.15 27.10
CA ALA A 14 13.59 8.05 27.14
C ALA A 14 13.80 9.23 26.18
N MET A 15 14.98 9.85 26.17
CA MET A 15 15.37 10.88 25.21
C MET A 15 15.52 10.33 23.80
N SER A 16 16.01 9.11 23.59
CA SER A 16 16.00 8.46 22.28
C SER A 16 14.57 8.23 21.83
N THR A 17 13.63 7.89 22.71
CA THR A 17 12.23 7.66 22.34
C THR A 17 11.55 8.99 22.02
N ILE A 18 11.84 10.05 22.78
CA ILE A 18 11.34 11.42 22.56
C ILE A 18 11.97 12.07 21.32
N VAL A 19 13.28 11.91 21.09
CA VAL A 19 14.02 12.42 19.92
C VAL A 19 13.75 11.58 18.68
N THR A 20 13.51 10.27 18.80
CA THR A 20 13.07 9.44 17.66
C THR A 20 11.61 9.71 17.33
N SER A 21 10.76 10.06 18.31
CA SER A 21 9.39 10.53 18.05
C SER A 21 9.33 11.97 17.55
N ALA A 22 10.31 12.82 17.87
CA ALA A 22 10.31 14.25 17.51
C ALA A 22 11.19 14.62 16.30
N PHE A 23 12.25 13.86 15.98
CA PHE A 23 13.25 14.26 14.97
C PHE A 23 13.66 13.19 13.94
N GLY A 24 13.15 11.95 14.01
CA GLY A 24 13.27 11.00 12.89
C GLY A 24 14.69 10.68 12.33
N ARG A 25 15.78 11.05 13.02
CA ARG A 25 17.17 10.72 12.64
C ARG A 25 17.92 10.09 13.82
N VAL A 26 18.51 8.91 13.58
CA VAL A 26 19.61 8.38 14.40
C VAL A 26 20.85 9.25 14.15
N PRO A 27 21.55 9.78 15.17
CA PRO A 27 22.79 10.52 14.95
C PRO A 27 23.84 9.61 14.32
N ARG A 28 24.38 10.01 13.16
CA ARG A 28 25.61 9.40 12.62
C ARG A 28 26.74 9.70 13.61
N ARG A 29 27.26 8.63 14.24
CA ARG A 29 28.27 8.58 15.32
C ARG A 29 27.83 9.11 16.69
N ILE A 30 27.29 8.21 17.51
CA ILE A 30 27.68 8.18 18.92
C ILE A 30 28.94 7.31 18.97
N VAL A 31 30.11 7.93 19.16
CA VAL A 31 31.31 7.19 19.54
C VAL A 31 31.07 6.74 20.97
N ILE A 32 30.56 5.52 21.16
CA ILE A 32 30.68 4.83 22.43
C ILE A 32 32.17 4.52 22.55
N ASP A 33 32.81 5.19 23.50
CA ASP A 33 34.23 5.00 23.79
C ASP A 33 34.49 3.50 23.97
N ARG A 34 35.43 2.96 23.19
CA ARG A 34 35.75 1.52 23.11
C ARG A 34 36.11 0.94 24.48
N HIS A 35 36.51 1.79 25.43
CA HIS A 35 36.77 1.43 26.82
C HIS A 35 35.52 1.00 27.63
N VAL A 36 34.31 1.42 27.24
CA VAL A 36 33.06 1.09 27.96
C VAL A 36 32.55 -0.33 27.63
N LEU A 37 32.83 -0.83 26.42
CA LEU A 37 32.44 -2.18 25.99
C LEU A 37 33.44 -3.27 26.46
N GLU A 38 34.71 -2.90 26.62
CA GLU A 38 35.75 -3.84 27.09
C GLU A 38 35.67 -4.09 28.61
N THR A 39 35.09 -3.17 29.39
CA THR A 39 34.87 -3.37 30.84
C THR A 39 33.66 -4.25 31.18
N THR A 40 32.72 -4.44 30.24
CA THR A 40 31.58 -5.36 30.43
C THR A 40 31.87 -6.79 29.99
N THR A 41 32.90 -7.00 29.17
CA THR A 41 33.34 -8.34 28.72
C THR A 41 34.46 -8.95 29.58
N LEU A 42 35.14 -8.15 30.41
CA LEU A 42 36.14 -8.62 31.38
C LEU A 42 35.58 -9.04 32.75
N ALA A 43 34.27 -8.93 33.00
CA ALA A 43 33.64 -9.37 34.25
C ALA A 43 33.15 -10.84 34.24
N SER A 44 33.40 -11.60 33.17
CA SER A 44 32.95 -13.01 33.05
C SER A 44 34.07 -14.04 32.83
N SER A 45 35.36 -13.68 33.02
CA SER A 45 36.45 -14.67 32.91
C SER A 45 37.53 -14.58 34.01
N GLY A 46 37.52 -15.60 34.88
CA GLY A 46 38.65 -16.10 35.72
C GLY A 46 38.79 -15.46 37.11
N GLY A 47 38.88 -16.16 38.25
CA GLY A 47 38.99 -17.57 38.68
C GLY A 47 38.99 -17.55 40.24
N ARG A 48 38.96 -18.60 41.07
CA ARG A 48 39.54 -19.95 41.05
C ARG A 48 38.98 -20.79 42.24
N SER A 49 39.14 -22.11 42.09
CA SER A 49 39.41 -23.19 43.08
C SER A 49 38.33 -23.79 44.00
N SER A 50 38.15 -25.10 43.79
CA SER A 50 38.08 -26.24 44.74
C SER A 50 36.97 -26.30 45.79
N ALA A 51 36.06 -27.28 45.67
CA ALA A 51 36.03 -28.51 46.49
C ALA A 51 34.73 -29.31 46.22
N ASN A 52 34.83 -30.63 46.36
CA ASN A 52 33.76 -31.63 46.25
C ASN A 52 32.70 -31.54 47.36
N ASP A 53 31.45 -31.88 47.04
CA ASP A 53 30.51 -32.79 47.75
C ASP A 53 29.07 -32.51 47.27
N LYS A 54 28.42 -33.46 46.58
CA LYS A 54 27.48 -34.51 47.06
C LYS A 54 26.16 -34.02 47.68
N ASP A 55 25.08 -34.49 47.05
CA ASP A 55 23.71 -34.76 47.52
C ASP A 55 22.79 -33.59 47.98
N HIS A 56 21.80 -33.22 47.14
CA HIS A 56 20.35 -33.50 47.34
C HIS A 56 19.43 -32.66 46.43
N ASP A 57 18.40 -33.35 45.93
CA ASP A 57 17.07 -32.94 45.42
C ASP A 57 16.69 -31.48 45.12
N GLY A 58 15.99 -31.31 43.98
CA GLY A 58 15.00 -30.23 43.79
C GLY A 58 15.19 -29.42 42.52
N GLY A 59 14.63 -29.88 41.40
CA GLY A 59 14.52 -29.07 40.18
C GLY A 59 13.57 -27.89 40.38
N ALA A 60 14.13 -26.68 40.52
CA ALA A 60 13.39 -25.42 40.46
C ALA A 60 13.80 -24.65 39.19
N MET A 61 12.82 -24.51 38.31
CA MET A 61 12.84 -23.69 37.10
C MET A 61 12.92 -22.20 37.51
N PHE A 62 13.99 -21.48 37.15
CA PHE A 62 14.03 -20.02 37.35
C PHE A 62 13.16 -19.33 36.29
N PRO A 63 12.15 -18.53 36.68
CA PRO A 63 11.39 -17.72 35.73
C PRO A 63 12.17 -16.44 35.36
N PRO A 64 11.85 -15.79 34.22
CA PRO A 64 12.40 -14.47 33.90
C PRO A 64 11.97 -13.44 34.96
N PRO A 65 12.76 -12.39 35.21
CA PRO A 65 12.48 -11.45 36.29
C PRO A 65 11.15 -10.73 36.03
N ALA A 66 10.20 -10.91 36.94
CA ALA A 66 8.96 -10.17 36.96
C ALA A 66 9.26 -8.68 37.19
N ILE A 67 8.74 -7.84 36.32
CA ILE A 67 8.65 -6.39 36.53
C ILE A 67 7.78 -6.20 37.77
N SER A 68 8.30 -5.58 38.84
CA SER A 68 7.55 -5.41 40.08
C SER A 68 6.35 -4.50 39.86
N SER A 69 5.23 -4.80 40.53
CA SER A 69 4.01 -3.97 40.52
C SER A 69 4.26 -2.53 40.98
N GLU A 70 5.35 -2.28 41.71
CA GLU A 70 5.82 -0.95 42.10
C GLU A 70 6.34 -0.15 40.90
N LEU A 71 7.03 -0.77 39.93
CA LEU A 71 7.55 -0.09 38.74
C LEU A 71 6.40 0.33 37.79
N GLU A 72 5.40 -0.53 37.62
CA GLU A 72 4.16 -0.23 36.88
C GLU A 72 3.36 0.92 37.54
N SER A 73 3.24 0.89 38.87
CA SER A 73 2.59 1.96 39.64
C SER A 73 3.33 3.30 39.52
N LEU A 74 4.67 3.28 39.55
CA LEU A 74 5.52 4.46 39.37
C LEU A 74 5.46 5.03 37.95
N LEU A 75 5.48 4.18 36.91
CA LEU A 75 5.33 4.60 35.52
C LEU A 75 3.93 5.16 35.24
N SER A 76 2.89 4.60 35.89
CA SER A 76 1.52 5.13 35.80
C SER A 76 1.39 6.51 36.48
N ARG A 77 2.07 6.72 37.62
CA ARG A 77 2.12 8.04 38.28
C ARG A 77 2.91 9.06 37.47
N ALA A 78 4.05 8.67 36.89
CA ALA A 78 4.84 9.55 36.02
C ALA A 78 4.08 9.96 34.75
N ARG A 79 3.24 9.08 34.18
CA ARG A 79 2.32 9.43 33.09
C ARG A 79 1.27 10.46 33.51
N HIS A 80 0.77 10.38 34.74
CA HIS A 80 -0.19 11.35 35.27
C HIS A 80 0.41 12.76 35.41
N TYR A 81 1.69 12.88 35.79
CA TYR A 81 2.39 14.18 35.84
C TYR A 81 2.87 14.70 34.47
N LEU A 82 2.85 13.87 33.42
CA LEU A 82 3.11 14.31 32.04
C LEU A 82 1.84 14.84 31.36
N ASP A 83 0.66 14.47 31.87
CA ASP A 83 -0.66 14.98 31.43
C ASP A 83 -1.10 16.27 32.15
N VAL A 84 -0.49 16.61 33.29
CA VAL A 84 -0.76 17.82 34.07
C VAL A 84 0.47 18.71 34.00
N ASP A 85 0.34 20.02 33.80
CA ASP A 85 1.45 20.99 33.64
C ASP A 85 2.35 21.19 34.89
N ASP A 86 2.77 20.10 35.56
CA ASP A 86 3.63 20.09 36.74
C ASP A 86 4.92 19.27 36.46
N ALA A 87 5.81 19.88 35.67
CA ALA A 87 7.09 19.28 35.27
C ALA A 87 8.03 19.07 36.47
N ASP A 88 7.93 19.90 37.50
CA ASP A 88 8.76 19.82 38.70
C ASP A 88 8.35 18.62 39.58
N GLY A 89 7.04 18.34 39.69
CA GLY A 89 6.52 17.15 40.35
C GLY A 89 6.88 15.84 39.65
N ALA A 90 6.87 15.82 38.31
CA ALA A 90 7.30 14.67 37.49
C ALA A 90 8.79 14.35 37.73
N PHE A 91 9.61 15.40 37.77
CA PHE A 91 11.06 15.29 37.95
C PHE A 91 11.42 14.83 39.37
N ALA A 92 10.80 15.38 40.41
CA ALA A 92 11.02 14.97 41.80
C ALA A 92 10.68 13.47 42.00
N THR A 93 9.57 13.01 41.41
CA THR A 93 9.13 11.61 41.48
C THR A 93 10.10 10.65 40.76
N LEU A 94 10.63 11.04 39.60
CA LEU A 94 11.63 10.27 38.86
C LEU A 94 13.00 10.29 39.57
N ALA A 95 13.42 11.43 40.12
CA ALA A 95 14.66 11.55 40.85
C ALA A 95 14.67 10.65 42.10
N GLU A 96 13.55 10.64 42.84
CA GLU A 96 13.36 9.75 44.00
C GLU A 96 13.37 8.26 43.59
N ALA A 97 12.66 7.90 42.52
CA ALA A 97 12.58 6.51 42.03
C ALA A 97 13.93 5.92 41.58
N TYR A 98 14.87 6.76 41.13
CA TYR A 98 16.18 6.34 40.66
C TYR A 98 17.33 6.74 41.60
N GLY A 99 17.03 7.29 42.77
CA GLY A 99 18.03 7.70 43.78
C GLY A 99 18.98 8.80 43.30
N ILE A 100 18.48 9.73 42.47
CA ILE A 100 19.22 10.84 41.89
C ILE A 100 19.07 12.06 42.81
N ASP A 101 20.18 12.70 43.19
CA ASP A 101 20.16 13.96 43.94
C ASP A 101 19.75 15.12 42.99
N PRO A 102 18.55 15.70 43.16
CA PRO A 102 18.04 16.75 42.28
C PRO A 102 18.79 18.08 42.46
N THR A 103 19.62 18.24 43.49
CA THR A 103 20.42 19.45 43.74
C THR A 103 21.76 19.46 42.99
N SER A 104 22.08 18.36 42.28
CA SER A 104 23.25 18.27 41.42
C SER A 104 23.18 19.31 40.29
N ALA A 105 24.18 20.20 40.24
CA ALA A 105 24.26 21.28 39.26
C ALA A 105 24.20 20.79 37.80
N ASP A 106 24.73 19.60 37.52
CA ASP A 106 24.69 19.00 36.17
C ASP A 106 23.29 18.53 35.78
N VAL A 107 22.49 18.07 36.75
CA VAL A 107 21.12 17.58 36.50
C VAL A 107 20.15 18.75 36.39
N SER A 108 20.26 19.76 37.27
CA SER A 108 19.48 21.01 37.16
C SER A 108 19.78 21.75 35.84
N ALA A 109 21.04 21.84 35.42
CA ALA A 109 21.39 22.48 34.15
C ALA A 109 20.89 21.69 32.91
N MET A 110 20.71 20.37 33.02
CA MET A 110 20.14 19.55 31.96
C MET A 110 18.61 19.71 31.90
N PHE A 111 17.96 19.83 33.05
CA PHE A 111 16.51 20.05 33.17
C PHE A 111 16.09 21.45 32.72
N GLU A 112 16.81 22.50 33.13
CA GLU A 112 16.63 23.88 32.64
C GLU A 112 16.73 23.97 31.11
N ARG A 113 17.64 23.19 30.50
CA ARG A 113 17.74 23.08 29.03
C ARG A 113 16.53 22.37 28.40
N CYS A 114 15.92 21.41 29.08
CA CYS A 114 14.70 20.74 28.62
C CYS A 114 13.46 21.62 28.78
N LEU A 115 13.35 22.37 29.87
CA LEU A 115 12.30 23.38 30.09
C LEU A 115 12.40 24.53 29.07
N SER A 116 13.62 25.00 28.77
CA SER A 116 13.88 25.96 27.70
C SER A 116 13.36 25.48 26.33
N LEU A 117 13.56 24.21 25.99
CA LEU A 117 13.05 23.61 24.75
C LEU A 117 11.51 23.48 24.76
N ARG A 118 10.91 23.21 25.92
CA ARG A 118 9.45 23.14 26.10
C ARG A 118 8.80 24.52 26.04
N VAL A 119 9.45 25.57 26.55
CA VAL A 119 9.02 26.98 26.44
C VAL A 119 9.13 27.48 24.99
N GLU A 120 10.11 27.03 24.22
CA GLU A 120 10.13 27.29 22.77
C GLU A 120 8.96 26.62 22.04
N MET A 121 8.56 25.40 22.44
CA MET A 121 7.37 24.72 21.89
C MET A 121 6.05 25.37 22.31
N ALA A 122 5.91 25.80 23.57
CA ALA A 122 4.71 26.48 24.07
C ALA A 122 4.53 27.89 23.49
N ARG A 123 5.60 28.54 23.01
CA ARG A 123 5.50 29.81 22.26
C ARG A 123 4.95 29.63 20.84
N PHE A 124 4.84 28.40 20.33
CA PHE A 124 4.19 28.10 19.05
C PHE A 124 2.69 27.83 19.16
N ASP A 125 2.19 27.54 20.36
CA ASP A 125 0.76 27.49 20.68
C ASP A 125 0.38 28.78 21.43
N PHE A 126 0.01 29.84 20.72
CA PHE A 126 -1.03 30.85 21.09
C PHE A 126 -0.91 32.12 20.22
N HIS A 127 -1.82 32.25 19.25
CA HIS A 127 -2.67 33.44 19.07
C HIS A 127 -3.76 33.15 18.01
N GLU A 128 -4.74 32.32 18.38
CA GLU A 128 -6.12 32.56 17.93
C GLU A 128 -6.72 33.56 18.93
N ARG A 129 -6.99 34.79 18.47
CA ARG A 129 -7.99 35.62 19.12
C ARG A 129 -9.31 35.35 18.44
N GLU A 130 -10.23 34.80 19.22
CA GLU A 130 -11.66 34.87 18.98
C GLU A 130 -12.06 36.33 18.77
N ASP A 131 -12.71 36.64 17.66
CA ASP A 131 -13.61 37.80 17.57
C ASP A 131 -14.89 37.34 16.87
N GLY A 132 -15.99 37.38 17.61
CA GLY A 132 -17.32 36.96 17.20
C GLY A 132 -18.01 37.91 16.20
N PRO A 133 -19.25 37.58 15.80
CA PRO A 133 -19.89 38.15 14.63
C PRO A 133 -20.66 39.44 14.97
N ASN A 134 -20.14 40.59 14.57
CA ASN A 134 -20.92 41.81 14.26
C ASN A 134 -19.98 42.98 13.95
N ALA A 135 -19.99 43.48 12.71
CA ALA A 135 -20.16 44.90 12.40
C ALA A 135 -19.90 45.17 10.91
N MET A 136 -20.72 46.08 10.40
CA MET A 136 -20.87 46.48 9.00
C MET A 136 -19.61 47.05 8.35
N ALA A 137 -19.55 46.94 7.01
CA ALA A 137 -18.77 47.85 6.18
C ALA A 137 -19.14 49.32 6.49
N PRO A 138 -18.16 50.26 6.42
CA PRO A 138 -18.17 51.12 5.23
C PRO A 138 -16.80 51.68 4.77
N SER A 139 -16.75 51.92 3.46
CA SER A 139 -16.12 53.05 2.72
C SER A 139 -14.67 53.47 2.97
N ALA A 140 -13.92 53.52 1.86
CA ALA A 140 -12.66 54.26 1.71
C ALA A 140 -12.79 55.77 1.98
N PRO A 141 -11.69 56.40 2.45
CA PRO A 141 -11.36 57.75 2.01
C PRO A 141 -9.92 57.89 1.48
N ARG A 142 -9.74 59.02 0.80
CA ARG A 142 -8.62 59.44 -0.05
C ARG A 142 -7.40 59.95 0.74
N ALA A 143 -6.35 60.17 -0.05
CA ALA A 143 -5.01 60.68 0.21
C ALA A 143 -4.85 61.93 1.09
N ASP A 144 -3.59 62.04 1.55
CA ASP A 144 -2.84 63.16 2.16
C ASP A 144 -3.12 63.49 3.63
N GLU A 145 -2.17 63.14 4.51
CA GLU A 145 -1.29 64.11 5.18
C GLU A 145 -0.19 63.40 6.00
N ARG A 146 0.99 64.02 6.05
CA ARG A 146 2.19 63.58 6.78
C ARG A 146 2.06 63.98 8.25
N ASP A 147 2.35 63.09 9.20
CA ASP A 147 3.43 63.29 10.18
C ASP A 147 3.62 62.06 11.08
N GLY A 148 4.83 61.94 11.62
CA GLY A 148 5.41 60.72 12.18
C GLY A 148 4.84 60.18 13.51
N GLY A 149 5.23 58.93 13.80
CA GLY A 149 5.02 58.28 15.09
C GLY A 149 5.04 56.76 15.00
N ASP A 150 6.23 56.17 15.10
CA ASP A 150 6.54 54.81 15.57
C ASP A 150 5.59 53.66 15.15
N GLY A 151 5.82 53.16 13.94
CA GLY A 151 5.36 51.84 13.53
C GLY A 151 6.14 50.74 14.24
N ILE A 152 5.43 49.88 14.97
CA ILE A 152 5.91 48.55 15.35
C ILE A 152 6.12 47.76 14.03
N PRO A 153 7.33 47.31 13.69
CA PRO A 153 7.52 46.48 12.51
C PRO A 153 6.95 45.09 12.82
N VAL A 154 5.84 44.73 12.19
CA VAL A 154 5.48 43.32 12.02
C VAL A 154 6.64 42.69 11.25
N SER A 155 7.42 41.87 11.94
CA SER A 155 8.64 41.28 11.41
C SER A 155 8.30 40.30 10.28
N ASN A 156 8.29 40.78 9.04
CA ASN A 156 8.38 39.98 7.82
C ASN A 156 9.79 39.39 7.67
N VAL A 157 10.25 38.63 8.68
CA VAL A 157 11.51 37.88 8.59
C VAL A 157 11.22 36.63 7.77
N VAL A 158 11.48 36.72 6.47
CA VAL A 158 11.60 35.53 5.62
C VAL A 158 12.68 34.65 6.25
N PRO A 159 12.41 33.37 6.55
CA PRO A 159 13.44 32.46 7.02
C PRO A 159 14.62 32.50 6.05
N SER A 160 15.85 32.50 6.56
CA SER A 160 17.00 32.27 5.70
C SER A 160 16.79 30.97 4.92
N GLU A 161 17.27 30.88 3.68
CA GLU A 161 17.05 29.68 2.84
C GLU A 161 17.42 28.39 3.59
N ARG A 162 18.51 28.43 4.36
CA ARG A 162 18.93 27.33 5.22
C ARG A 162 17.86 26.92 6.23
N ARG A 163 17.28 27.87 6.96
CA ARG A 163 16.21 27.60 7.92
C ARG A 163 14.96 27.03 7.24
N LEU A 164 14.62 27.55 6.05
CA LEU A 164 13.49 27.03 5.28
C LEU A 164 13.75 25.59 4.80
N ARG A 165 14.97 25.28 4.35
CA ARG A 165 15.36 23.92 3.95
C ARG A 165 15.21 22.93 5.10
N ASP A 166 15.66 23.29 6.29
CA ASP A 166 15.57 22.44 7.48
C ASP A 166 14.09 22.22 7.88
N LEU A 167 13.30 23.30 7.99
CA LEU A 167 11.87 23.21 8.32
C LEU A 167 11.07 22.40 7.29
N PHE A 168 11.37 22.58 6.01
CA PHE A 168 10.71 21.83 4.94
C PHE A 168 11.02 20.33 5.06
N GLN A 169 12.28 19.96 5.27
CA GLN A 169 12.69 18.57 5.44
C GLN A 169 12.04 17.94 6.68
N ASP A 170 12.01 18.66 7.79
CA ASP A 170 11.42 18.17 9.04
C ASP A 170 9.91 17.93 8.88
N ARG A 171 9.18 18.89 8.27
CA ARG A 171 7.74 18.73 8.02
C ARG A 171 7.43 17.59 7.07
N VAL A 172 8.17 17.45 5.96
CA VAL A 172 7.97 16.35 5.00
C VAL A 172 8.32 15.00 5.63
N GLY A 173 9.40 14.93 6.39
CA GLY A 173 9.80 13.72 7.13
C GLY A 173 8.76 13.29 8.16
N LEU A 174 8.30 14.24 9.00
CA LEU A 174 7.24 14.00 9.98
C LEU A 174 5.93 13.57 9.31
N SER A 175 5.56 14.21 8.22
CA SER A 175 4.35 13.87 7.46
C SER A 175 4.42 12.45 6.89
N SER A 176 5.60 12.01 6.43
CA SER A 176 5.80 10.64 5.96
C SER A 176 5.57 9.62 7.09
N LEU A 177 6.10 9.88 8.29
CA LEU A 177 5.86 9.04 9.46
C LEU A 177 4.38 9.04 9.89
N MET A 178 3.71 10.19 9.82
CA MET A 178 2.28 10.29 10.10
C MET A 178 1.45 9.48 9.10
N ILE A 179 1.79 9.54 7.80
CA ILE A 179 1.15 8.74 6.73
C ILE A 179 1.31 7.24 7.00
N ASP A 180 2.50 6.80 7.42
CA ASP A 180 2.76 5.39 7.77
C ASP A 180 2.00 4.93 9.02
N ARG A 181 1.60 5.88 9.87
CA ARG A 181 0.74 5.67 11.04
C ARG A 181 -0.74 5.97 10.76
N GLU A 182 -1.11 6.15 9.49
CA GLU A 182 -2.48 6.44 9.05
C GLU A 182 -3.06 7.75 9.61
N ARG A 183 -2.22 8.67 10.09
CA ARG A 183 -2.60 10.02 10.57
C ARG A 183 -2.62 11.02 9.41
N TYR A 184 -3.48 10.75 8.42
CA TYR A 184 -3.48 11.47 7.14
C TYR A 184 -3.83 12.95 7.25
N ASP A 185 -4.76 13.33 8.12
CA ASP A 185 -5.19 14.74 8.24
C ASP A 185 -4.05 15.62 8.79
N GLU A 186 -3.40 15.17 9.86
CA GLU A 186 -2.26 15.86 10.46
C GLU A 186 -1.08 15.99 9.48
N ALA A 187 -0.78 14.92 8.74
CA ALA A 187 0.21 14.94 7.68
C ALA A 187 -0.15 16.00 6.61
N GLY A 188 -1.42 16.02 6.18
CA GLY A 188 -1.90 16.98 5.19
C GLY A 188 -1.74 18.43 5.64
N VAL A 189 -1.97 18.73 6.93
CA VAL A 189 -1.75 20.08 7.49
C VAL A 189 -0.28 20.49 7.38
N GLN A 190 0.64 19.61 7.76
CA GLN A 190 2.08 19.90 7.71
C GLN A 190 2.59 20.03 6.27
N LEU A 191 2.11 19.18 5.36
CA LEU A 191 2.48 19.20 3.95
C LEU A 191 2.02 20.48 3.25
N ARG A 192 0.76 20.91 3.46
CA ARG A 192 0.25 22.17 2.91
C ARG A 192 1.10 23.36 3.34
N ARG A 193 1.40 23.47 4.65
CA ARG A 193 2.27 24.53 5.18
C ARG A 193 3.67 24.48 4.56
N ALA A 194 4.27 23.30 4.44
CA ALA A 194 5.60 23.13 3.83
C ALA A 194 5.61 23.54 2.35
N ILE A 195 4.59 23.14 1.58
CA ILE A 195 4.44 23.47 0.16
C ILE A 195 4.23 24.97 -0.03
N ASP A 196 3.32 25.59 0.75
CA ASP A 196 2.97 27.00 0.61
C ASP A 196 4.18 27.90 0.93
N GLU A 197 4.87 27.65 2.04
CA GLU A 197 6.07 28.41 2.41
C GLU A 197 7.21 28.25 1.40
N ALA A 198 7.47 27.03 0.93
CA ALA A 198 8.53 26.76 -0.05
C ALA A 198 8.20 27.34 -1.43
N THR A 199 6.95 27.21 -1.89
CA THR A 199 6.49 27.78 -3.17
C THR A 199 6.58 29.30 -3.13
N HIS A 200 6.08 29.92 -2.06
CA HIS A 200 6.14 31.38 -1.90
C HIS A 200 7.58 31.90 -1.89
N TRP A 201 8.49 31.20 -1.19
CA TRP A 201 9.90 31.55 -1.18
C TRP A 201 10.56 31.37 -2.56
N LEU A 202 10.26 30.28 -3.26
CA LEU A 202 10.78 30.00 -4.60
C LEU A 202 10.34 31.08 -5.60
N ASP A 203 9.05 31.40 -5.64
CA ASP A 203 8.48 32.42 -6.54
C ASP A 203 9.10 33.80 -6.29
N ARG A 204 9.27 34.18 -5.02
CA ARG A 204 9.92 35.42 -4.63
C ARG A 204 11.38 35.45 -5.05
N SER A 205 12.10 34.35 -4.84
CA SER A 205 13.53 34.24 -5.17
C SER A 205 13.77 34.31 -6.68
N LEU A 206 12.94 33.61 -7.46
CA LEU A 206 12.97 33.69 -8.93
C LEU A 206 12.64 35.09 -9.43
N SER A 207 11.61 35.74 -8.86
CA SER A 207 11.25 37.12 -9.21
C SER A 207 12.39 38.10 -8.92
N GLN A 208 13.07 37.96 -7.78
CA GLN A 208 14.24 38.78 -7.44
C GLN A 208 15.44 38.50 -8.36
N SER A 209 15.70 37.24 -8.71
CA SER A 209 16.80 36.87 -9.61
C SER A 209 16.60 37.42 -11.04
N SER A 210 15.36 37.47 -11.54
CA SER A 210 15.05 37.99 -12.88
C SER A 210 15.34 39.50 -13.03
N SER A 211 15.37 40.23 -11.92
CA SER A 211 15.74 41.65 -11.89
C SER A 211 17.26 41.88 -11.95
N TYR A 212 18.06 40.86 -11.62
CA TYR A 212 19.51 40.83 -11.79
C TYR A 212 19.83 40.16 -13.14
N ARG A 213 19.95 40.97 -14.20
CA ARG A 213 20.20 40.54 -15.61
C ARG A 213 21.55 39.81 -15.86
N GLY A 214 22.20 39.25 -14.84
CA GLY A 214 23.56 38.70 -14.93
C GLY A 214 23.70 37.18 -14.71
N ASP A 215 22.87 36.54 -13.88
CA ASP A 215 23.09 35.15 -13.44
C ASP A 215 21.91 34.24 -13.82
N GLY A 216 21.93 33.72 -15.05
CA GLY A 216 21.03 32.62 -15.45
C GLY A 216 21.31 31.30 -14.72
N ASP A 217 22.48 31.17 -14.09
CA ASP A 217 22.92 29.96 -13.39
C ASP A 217 22.27 29.83 -12.00
N TYR A 218 22.07 30.95 -11.30
CA TYR A 218 21.52 30.96 -9.94
C TYR A 218 20.01 30.64 -9.88
N SER A 219 19.22 31.22 -10.79
CA SER A 219 17.78 30.96 -10.88
C SER A 219 17.49 29.50 -11.23
N THR A 220 18.26 28.95 -12.17
CA THR A 220 18.21 27.53 -12.56
C THR A 220 18.59 26.63 -11.38
N THR A 221 19.70 26.92 -10.69
CA THR A 221 20.15 26.15 -9.52
C THR A 221 19.12 26.13 -8.38
N ILE A 222 18.48 27.26 -8.09
CA ILE A 222 17.43 27.34 -7.07
C ILE A 222 16.22 26.50 -7.48
N PHE A 223 15.76 26.66 -8.72
CA PHE A 223 14.60 25.95 -9.24
C PHE A 223 14.84 24.44 -9.20
N ASP A 224 15.98 23.97 -9.72
CA ASP A 224 16.36 22.56 -9.76
C ASP A 224 16.51 21.94 -8.36
N TYR A 225 16.84 22.76 -7.35
CA TYR A 225 16.85 22.31 -5.97
C TYR A 225 15.44 22.22 -5.36
N TRP A 226 14.63 23.27 -5.48
CA TRP A 226 13.37 23.37 -4.74
C TRP A 226 12.20 22.70 -5.42
N GLN A 227 12.10 22.80 -6.74
CA GLN A 227 10.94 22.31 -7.49
C GLN A 227 10.71 20.80 -7.27
N PRO A 228 11.72 19.91 -7.39
CA PRO A 228 11.52 18.48 -7.16
C PRO A 228 11.11 18.14 -5.72
N ARG A 229 11.60 18.91 -4.74
CA ARG A 229 11.26 18.72 -3.31
C ARG A 229 9.82 19.12 -3.03
N ILE A 230 9.40 20.27 -3.57
CA ILE A 230 8.02 20.73 -3.50
C ILE A 230 7.10 19.70 -4.16
N ASP A 231 7.50 19.15 -5.30
CA ASP A 231 6.71 18.14 -6.00
C ASP A 231 6.63 16.82 -5.24
N GLY A 232 7.69 16.41 -4.54
CA GLY A 232 7.64 15.29 -3.58
C GLY A 232 6.67 15.54 -2.43
N ALA A 233 6.64 16.75 -1.87
CA ALA A 233 5.65 17.11 -0.86
C ALA A 233 4.22 17.13 -1.42
N ARG A 234 4.02 17.63 -2.66
CA ARG A 234 2.72 17.60 -3.35
C ARG A 234 2.23 16.19 -3.62
N TYR A 235 3.13 15.28 -3.98
CA TYR A 235 2.82 13.85 -4.10
C TYR A 235 2.27 13.28 -2.78
N LEU A 236 2.98 13.52 -1.66
CA LEU A 236 2.52 13.06 -0.34
C LEU A 236 1.19 13.71 0.03
N LEU A 237 1.01 14.99 -0.30
CA LEU A 237 -0.23 15.71 -0.04
C LEU A 237 -1.40 15.09 -0.81
N HIS A 238 -1.20 14.79 -2.10
CA HIS A 238 -2.20 14.12 -2.93
C HIS A 238 -2.59 12.75 -2.34
N ARG A 239 -1.62 11.98 -1.84
CA ARG A 239 -1.88 10.72 -1.13
C ARG A 239 -2.71 10.93 0.15
N THR A 240 -2.37 11.93 0.97
CA THR A 240 -3.12 12.22 2.21
C THR A 240 -4.55 12.67 1.91
N ASP A 241 -4.73 13.54 0.92
CA ASP A 241 -6.03 14.07 0.57
C ASP A 241 -6.92 12.99 -0.08
N ALA A 242 -6.34 12.06 -0.85
CA ALA A 242 -7.04 10.87 -1.33
C ALA A 242 -7.55 10.01 -0.15
N ALA A 243 -6.69 9.73 0.84
CA ALA A 243 -7.06 8.93 2.02
C ALA A 243 -8.10 9.62 2.91
N CYS A 244 -8.11 10.95 2.96
CA CYS A 244 -9.10 11.76 3.67
C CYS A 244 -10.36 12.07 2.85
N CYS A 245 -10.49 11.54 1.62
CA CYS A 245 -11.55 11.89 0.67
C CYS A 245 -11.74 13.42 0.48
N ARG A 246 -10.64 14.17 0.54
CA ARG A 246 -10.63 15.63 0.34
C ARG A 246 -10.62 15.91 -1.17
N TRP A 247 -11.79 15.81 -1.78
CA TRP A 247 -11.89 15.77 -3.25
C TRP A 247 -12.02 17.13 -3.96
N GLY A 248 -12.06 18.24 -3.23
CA GLY A 248 -12.30 19.58 -3.80
C GLY A 248 -11.32 19.98 -4.91
N SER A 249 -10.06 19.56 -4.81
CA SER A 249 -9.00 19.84 -5.80
C SER A 249 -8.35 18.57 -6.38
N TYR A 250 -8.92 17.39 -6.13
CA TYR A 250 -8.28 16.09 -6.41
C TYR A 250 -7.70 15.96 -7.83
N PHE A 251 -8.52 16.23 -8.87
CA PHE A 251 -8.07 16.15 -10.26
C PHE A 251 -7.11 17.29 -10.64
N ALA A 252 -7.31 18.49 -10.10
CA ALA A 252 -6.42 19.62 -10.37
C ALA A 252 -5.01 19.40 -9.80
N ASP A 253 -4.93 18.84 -8.60
CA ASP A 253 -3.66 18.52 -7.95
C ASP A 253 -3.01 17.30 -8.58
N GLY A 254 -3.81 16.32 -9.01
CA GLY A 254 -3.34 15.22 -9.86
C GLY A 254 -2.72 15.72 -11.18
N ASP A 255 -3.33 16.71 -11.84
CA ASP A 255 -2.80 17.28 -13.09
C ASP A 255 -1.48 18.03 -12.87
N ARG A 256 -1.40 18.78 -11.75
CA ARG A 256 -0.15 19.44 -11.35
C ARG A 256 0.97 18.43 -11.12
N LEU A 257 0.67 17.34 -10.42
CA LEU A 257 1.63 16.26 -10.17
C LEU A 257 2.10 15.63 -11.49
N ARG A 258 1.16 15.28 -12.38
CA ARG A 258 1.46 14.73 -13.72
C ARG A 258 2.36 15.66 -14.52
N ARG A 259 2.02 16.94 -14.60
CA ARG A 259 2.82 17.95 -15.34
C ARG A 259 4.23 18.09 -14.77
N SER A 260 4.36 18.10 -13.44
CA SER A 260 5.67 18.11 -12.79
C SER A 260 6.51 16.89 -13.20
N LEU A 261 5.93 15.69 -13.14
CA LEU A 261 6.63 14.45 -13.50
C LEU A 261 7.10 14.44 -14.96
N LEU A 262 6.27 14.93 -15.89
CA LEU A 262 6.61 15.03 -17.31
C LEU A 262 7.71 16.08 -17.58
N SER A 263 7.84 17.10 -16.72
CA SER A 263 8.85 18.15 -16.85
C SER A 263 10.17 17.84 -16.13
N SER A 264 10.20 16.86 -15.24
CA SER A 264 11.39 16.53 -14.45
C SER A 264 12.43 15.79 -15.29
N THR A 265 13.54 16.46 -15.60
CA THR A 265 14.62 15.88 -16.42
C THR A 265 15.85 15.46 -15.61
N THR A 266 16.02 15.93 -14.37
CA THR A 266 17.31 15.88 -13.65
C THR A 266 17.33 15.13 -12.32
N SER A 267 16.20 14.99 -11.60
CA SER A 267 16.17 14.45 -10.22
C SER A 267 15.39 13.14 -10.04
N GLY A 268 14.96 12.52 -11.14
CA GLY A 268 14.09 11.34 -11.13
C GLY A 268 12.69 11.65 -10.55
N PRO A 269 11.71 10.73 -10.68
CA PRO A 269 10.36 11.02 -10.24
C PRO A 269 10.29 11.01 -8.70
N SER A 270 9.47 11.93 -8.19
CA SER A 270 9.16 12.07 -6.76
C SER A 270 8.08 11.11 -6.28
N VAL A 271 7.41 10.42 -7.22
CA VAL A 271 6.32 9.47 -6.96
C VAL A 271 6.84 8.05 -6.87
N HIS A 272 6.36 7.32 -5.86
CA HIS A 272 6.66 5.91 -5.66
C HIS A 272 5.95 5.02 -6.71
N PRO A 273 6.58 3.95 -7.25
CA PRO A 273 5.96 3.10 -8.27
C PRO A 273 4.60 2.52 -7.84
N PHE A 274 4.45 2.14 -6.57
CA PHE A 274 3.16 1.62 -6.05
C PHE A 274 2.04 2.65 -6.09
N ASP A 275 2.36 3.92 -5.81
CA ASP A 275 1.38 4.99 -5.81
C ASP A 275 1.08 5.47 -7.24
N ALA A 276 2.07 5.36 -8.15
CA ALA A 276 1.90 5.58 -9.58
C ALA A 276 0.80 4.69 -10.20
N LEU A 277 0.66 3.46 -9.69
CA LEU A 277 -0.39 2.54 -10.13
C LEU A 277 -1.79 2.91 -9.61
N LYS A 278 -1.87 3.69 -8.52
CA LYS A 278 -3.15 4.11 -7.90
C LYS A 278 -3.69 5.39 -8.49
N PHE A 279 -2.83 6.36 -8.79
CA PHE A 279 -3.28 7.69 -9.17
C PHE A 279 -3.79 7.72 -10.61
N PRO A 280 -5.06 8.13 -10.85
CA PRO A 280 -5.61 8.24 -12.20
C PRO A 280 -4.83 9.20 -13.09
N CYS A 281 -4.17 10.20 -12.49
CA CYS A 281 -3.40 11.19 -13.24
C CYS A 281 -2.07 10.69 -13.82
N ILE A 282 -1.63 9.48 -13.47
CA ILE A 282 -0.38 8.90 -13.97
C ILE A 282 -0.72 7.85 -15.02
N SER A 283 -0.14 7.91 -16.21
CA SER A 283 -0.36 6.91 -17.26
C SER A 283 0.42 5.64 -17.06
N LEU A 284 0.06 4.59 -17.82
CA LEU A 284 0.83 3.36 -17.84
C LEU A 284 2.27 3.63 -18.33
N ASP A 285 2.44 4.48 -19.35
CA ASP A 285 3.74 5.00 -19.76
C ASP A 285 4.54 5.61 -18.61
N LEU A 286 3.93 6.60 -17.94
CA LEU A 286 4.61 7.31 -16.87
C LEU A 286 4.88 6.39 -15.67
N ALA A 287 3.99 5.45 -15.36
CA ALA A 287 4.21 4.44 -14.33
C ALA A 287 5.38 3.50 -14.69
N SER A 288 5.50 3.10 -15.97
CA SER A 288 6.63 2.31 -16.47
C SER A 288 7.94 3.08 -16.37
N ASP A 289 7.94 4.36 -16.75
CA ASP A 289 9.10 5.25 -16.61
C ASP A 289 9.54 5.42 -15.15
N ILE A 290 8.58 5.59 -14.25
CA ILE A 290 8.83 5.65 -12.80
C ILE A 290 9.47 4.35 -12.31
N ALA A 291 8.92 3.19 -12.68
CA ALA A 291 9.48 1.89 -12.30
C ALA A 291 10.91 1.70 -12.83
N ARG A 292 11.18 2.14 -14.06
CA ARG A 292 12.51 2.08 -14.67
C ARG A 292 13.53 2.92 -13.93
N ASP A 293 13.16 4.13 -13.50
CA ASP A 293 14.05 4.96 -12.69
C ASP A 293 14.33 4.34 -11.32
N TYR A 294 13.33 3.72 -10.69
CA TYR A 294 13.52 2.99 -9.43
C TYR A 294 14.45 1.78 -9.59
N ALA A 295 14.30 1.00 -10.65
CA ALA A 295 15.21 -0.12 -10.95
C ALA A 295 16.64 0.37 -11.17
N ARG A 296 16.81 1.48 -11.90
CA ARG A 296 18.11 2.15 -12.12
C ARG A 296 18.73 2.59 -10.80
N ARG A 297 17.96 3.22 -9.91
CA ARG A 297 18.43 3.63 -8.59
C ARG A 297 18.87 2.42 -7.76
N ALA A 298 18.14 1.31 -7.80
CA ALA A 298 18.53 0.10 -7.09
C ALA A 298 19.89 -0.43 -7.58
N LEU A 299 20.12 -0.45 -8.90
CA LEU A 299 21.41 -0.80 -9.52
C LEU A 299 22.53 0.14 -9.05
N LEU A 300 22.31 1.46 -9.11
CA LEU A 300 23.28 2.46 -8.66
C LEU A 300 23.60 2.32 -7.16
N THR A 301 22.59 2.07 -6.32
CA THR A 301 22.73 1.89 -4.86
C THR A 301 23.63 0.69 -4.53
N VAL A 302 23.56 -0.39 -5.32
CA VAL A 302 24.45 -1.55 -5.14
C VAL A 302 25.80 -1.41 -5.85
N GLY A 303 26.06 -0.26 -6.49
CA GLY A 303 27.33 0.06 -7.14
C GLY A 303 27.48 -0.53 -8.55
N VAL A 304 26.37 -0.80 -9.25
CA VAL A 304 26.39 -1.20 -10.66
C VAL A 304 26.44 0.06 -11.51
N ASP A 305 27.48 0.18 -12.34
CA ASP A 305 27.54 1.22 -13.37
C ASP A 305 26.65 0.80 -14.55
N VAL A 306 25.68 1.66 -14.89
CA VAL A 306 24.73 1.43 -15.98
C VAL A 306 25.04 2.44 -17.08
N ASN A 307 25.68 1.98 -18.16
CA ASN A 307 25.86 2.82 -19.34
C ASN A 307 24.49 3.01 -20.03
N GLU A 308 23.87 4.17 -19.81
CA GLU A 308 22.53 4.49 -20.34
C GLU A 308 22.44 4.41 -21.87
N GLY A 309 23.51 4.79 -22.58
CA GLY A 309 23.54 4.74 -24.03
C GLY A 309 23.43 3.31 -24.52
N ALA A 310 24.24 2.41 -23.97
CA ALA A 310 24.25 1.00 -24.33
C ALA A 310 22.95 0.28 -23.94
N TYR A 311 22.39 0.57 -22.75
CA TYR A 311 21.13 -0.05 -22.32
C TYR A 311 19.94 0.40 -23.19
N ARG A 312 19.86 1.69 -23.53
CA ARG A 312 18.80 2.21 -24.43
C ARG A 312 18.95 1.67 -25.85
N GLU A 313 20.17 1.62 -26.38
CA GLU A 313 20.45 1.09 -27.71
C GLU A 313 20.08 -0.39 -27.79
N TRP A 314 20.47 -1.19 -26.80
CA TRP A 314 20.07 -2.59 -26.70
C TRP A 314 18.55 -2.76 -26.70
N ARG A 315 17.82 -1.98 -25.89
CA ARG A 315 16.34 -2.05 -25.84
C ARG A 315 15.70 -1.70 -27.18
N ASN A 316 16.14 -0.61 -27.80
CA ASN A 316 15.57 -0.14 -29.07
C ASN A 316 15.88 -1.08 -30.24
N THR A 317 16.86 -1.99 -30.08
CA THR A 317 17.27 -2.97 -31.09
C THR A 317 16.87 -4.40 -30.72
N ALA A 318 16.26 -4.62 -29.56
CA ALA A 318 15.81 -5.94 -29.13
C ALA A 318 14.70 -6.46 -30.06
N PRO A 319 14.80 -7.71 -30.53
CA PRO A 319 13.76 -8.28 -31.37
C PRO A 319 12.45 -8.44 -30.58
N PRO A 320 11.29 -8.50 -31.26
CA PRO A 320 10.03 -8.86 -30.62
C PRO A 320 10.18 -10.15 -29.81
N ARG A 321 9.63 -10.19 -28.60
CA ARG A 321 9.73 -11.36 -27.73
C ARG A 321 8.96 -12.53 -28.34
N ALA A 322 9.64 -13.67 -28.48
CA ALA A 322 8.97 -14.91 -28.86
C ALA A 322 8.02 -15.38 -27.75
N VAL A 323 7.02 -16.18 -28.12
CA VAL A 323 6.08 -16.81 -27.17
C VAL A 323 6.30 -18.31 -27.19
N VAL A 324 6.46 -18.90 -26.01
CA VAL A 324 6.57 -20.35 -25.83
C VAL A 324 5.48 -20.86 -24.89
N THR A 325 5.26 -22.17 -24.93
CA THR A 325 4.25 -22.82 -24.10
C THR A 325 4.88 -23.67 -23.02
N ALA A 326 4.25 -23.68 -21.85
CA ALA A 326 4.55 -24.58 -20.75
C ALA A 326 3.31 -25.40 -20.42
N GLU A 327 3.49 -26.68 -20.13
CA GLU A 327 2.39 -27.55 -19.71
C GLU A 327 2.29 -27.58 -18.18
N ARG A 328 1.06 -27.67 -17.65
CA ARG A 328 0.86 -27.91 -16.22
C ARG A 328 1.58 -29.17 -15.78
N CYS A 329 2.26 -29.09 -14.64
CA CYS A 329 2.98 -30.24 -14.11
C CYS A 329 2.04 -31.21 -13.40
N ARG A 330 1.69 -32.30 -14.09
CA ARG A 330 1.00 -33.46 -13.51
C ARG A 330 1.96 -34.63 -13.43
N ASN A 331 2.41 -35.01 -12.23
CA ASN A 331 3.13 -36.27 -11.94
C ASN A 331 3.92 -36.81 -13.16
N THR A 332 4.90 -36.04 -13.64
CA THR A 332 5.66 -36.43 -14.81
C THR A 332 6.80 -37.33 -14.37
N ASN A 333 6.82 -38.58 -14.86
CA ASN A 333 7.93 -39.53 -14.76
C ASN A 333 9.19 -39.08 -15.53
N THR A 334 9.41 -37.78 -15.73
CA THR A 334 10.63 -37.24 -16.29
C THR A 334 11.70 -37.24 -15.20
N ILE A 335 12.68 -38.13 -15.34
CA ILE A 335 13.83 -38.25 -14.43
C ILE A 335 14.62 -36.94 -14.47
N GLN A 336 14.30 -35.99 -13.61
CA GLN A 336 15.17 -34.86 -13.30
C GLN A 336 16.35 -35.39 -12.47
N ARG A 337 17.58 -35.13 -12.94
CA ARG A 337 18.80 -35.59 -12.25
C ARG A 337 18.96 -34.97 -10.84
N ARG A 338 18.43 -33.76 -10.62
CA ARG A 338 18.37 -33.08 -9.32
C ARG A 338 17.04 -32.34 -9.14
N ARG A 339 16.59 -32.18 -7.90
CA ARG A 339 15.41 -31.36 -7.55
C ARG A 339 15.70 -29.88 -7.81
N MET A 340 14.74 -29.18 -8.39
CA MET A 340 14.81 -27.74 -8.64
C MET A 340 14.64 -26.97 -7.33
N ARG A 341 15.47 -25.96 -7.08
CA ARG A 341 15.49 -25.16 -5.84
C ARG A 341 14.88 -23.79 -6.10
N ILE A 342 13.76 -23.49 -5.44
CA ILE A 342 13.01 -22.25 -5.61
C ILE A 342 13.12 -21.44 -4.31
N GLY A 343 13.57 -20.18 -4.43
CA GLY A 343 13.55 -19.22 -3.33
C GLY A 343 12.38 -18.26 -3.42
N TYR A 344 11.76 -17.92 -2.30
CA TYR A 344 10.74 -16.87 -2.19
C TYR A 344 11.21 -15.79 -1.21
N LEU A 345 11.33 -14.56 -1.68
CA LEU A 345 11.82 -13.42 -0.91
C LEU A 345 10.69 -12.42 -0.65
N SER A 346 10.48 -12.05 0.61
CA SER A 346 9.50 -11.01 0.95
C SER A 346 9.76 -10.34 2.31
N PRO A 347 9.49 -9.03 2.45
CA PRO A 347 9.34 -8.39 3.77
C PRO A 347 7.98 -8.70 4.41
N ASP A 348 7.04 -9.21 3.63
CA ASP A 348 5.62 -9.27 3.99
C ASP A 348 5.19 -10.62 4.56
N PHE A 349 6.14 -11.49 4.91
CA PHE A 349 5.89 -12.67 5.73
C PHE A 349 5.67 -12.26 7.19
N THR A 350 4.56 -11.56 7.42
CA THR A 350 4.09 -11.10 8.72
C THR A 350 2.63 -11.46 8.91
N SER A 351 2.21 -11.69 10.16
CA SER A 351 0.86 -12.17 10.49
C SER A 351 -0.22 -11.08 10.35
N ARG A 352 0.14 -9.93 9.77
CA ARG A 352 -0.73 -8.77 9.55
C ARG A 352 -0.81 -8.37 8.08
N HIS A 353 -0.06 -9.02 7.19
CA HIS A 353 0.01 -8.61 5.80
C HIS A 353 -0.79 -9.53 4.87
N PRO A 354 -1.55 -8.97 3.90
CA PRO A 354 -2.28 -9.73 2.89
C PRO A 354 -1.49 -10.85 2.20
N LEU A 355 -0.22 -10.62 1.89
CA LEU A 355 0.63 -11.61 1.22
C LEU A 355 0.73 -12.91 2.02
N ALA A 356 1.01 -12.83 3.32
CA ALA A 356 1.12 -14.01 4.18
C ALA A 356 -0.21 -14.78 4.24
N PHE A 357 -1.34 -14.09 4.37
CA PHE A 357 -2.67 -14.72 4.38
C PHE A 357 -2.97 -15.50 3.10
N LEU A 358 -2.57 -14.94 1.95
CA LEU A 358 -2.83 -15.52 0.64
C LEU A 358 -1.87 -16.66 0.31
N MET A 359 -0.60 -16.56 0.71
CA MET A 359 0.45 -17.49 0.30
C MET A 359 0.77 -18.60 1.31
N GLN A 360 0.28 -18.52 2.55
CA GLN A 360 0.65 -19.46 3.63
C GLN A 360 0.57 -20.95 3.27
N HIS A 361 -0.32 -21.37 2.36
CA HIS A 361 -0.44 -22.75 1.91
C HIS A 361 0.13 -23.02 0.52
N VAL A 362 0.66 -22.03 -0.19
CA VAL A 362 1.32 -22.22 -1.50
C VAL A 362 2.52 -23.14 -1.36
N PHE A 363 3.35 -22.89 -0.35
CA PHE A 363 4.63 -23.58 -0.17
C PHE A 363 4.45 -25.10 0.00
N ARG A 364 3.48 -25.55 0.82
CA ARG A 364 3.18 -26.99 1.03
C ARG A 364 2.64 -27.72 -0.21
N HIS A 365 2.14 -27.00 -1.20
CA HIS A 365 1.55 -27.60 -2.40
C HIS A 365 2.58 -27.92 -3.47
N HIS A 366 3.81 -27.44 -3.32
CA HIS A 366 4.91 -27.83 -4.19
C HIS A 366 5.21 -29.33 -4.09
N ASP A 367 5.49 -29.95 -5.23
CA ASP A 367 5.88 -31.35 -5.28
C ASP A 367 7.32 -31.54 -4.79
N ARG A 368 7.47 -31.91 -3.51
CA ARG A 368 8.77 -32.12 -2.84
C ARG A 368 9.65 -33.22 -3.46
N SER A 369 9.09 -34.07 -4.33
CA SER A 369 9.86 -35.04 -5.09
C SER A 369 10.67 -34.39 -6.22
N HIS A 370 10.22 -33.23 -6.72
CA HIS A 370 10.86 -32.48 -7.80
C HIS A 370 11.41 -31.11 -7.36
N PHE A 371 10.89 -30.54 -6.27
CA PHE A 371 11.21 -29.19 -5.83
C PHE A 371 11.71 -29.12 -4.38
N VAL A 372 12.64 -28.21 -4.13
CA VAL A 372 13.05 -27.74 -2.80
C VAL A 372 12.62 -26.28 -2.67
N VAL A 373 11.93 -25.93 -1.60
CA VAL A 373 11.38 -24.60 -1.38
C VAL A 373 12.11 -23.90 -0.24
N CYS A 374 12.77 -22.81 -0.58
CA CYS A 374 13.46 -21.91 0.33
C CYS A 374 12.64 -20.63 0.50
N VAL A 375 12.51 -20.14 1.73
CA VAL A 375 11.79 -18.92 2.05
C VAL A 375 12.72 -17.96 2.80
N TYR A 376 12.79 -16.72 2.32
CA TYR A 376 13.62 -15.65 2.87
C TYR A 376 12.72 -14.50 3.32
N SER A 377 12.65 -14.27 4.64
CA SER A 377 11.88 -13.19 5.24
C SER A 377 12.78 -12.01 5.60
N LEU A 378 12.36 -10.78 5.27
CA LEU A 378 12.98 -9.56 5.81
C LEU A 378 12.35 -9.09 7.14
N SER A 379 11.32 -9.80 7.62
CA SER A 379 10.59 -9.49 8.85
C SER A 379 10.67 -10.64 9.85
N ARG A 380 10.82 -10.30 11.14
CA ARG A 380 10.68 -11.27 12.24
C ARG A 380 9.24 -11.28 12.71
N ASP A 381 8.55 -12.38 12.45
CA ASP A 381 7.21 -12.65 12.93
C ASP A 381 7.07 -14.16 13.21
N ASP A 382 6.19 -14.48 14.13
CA ASP A 382 5.94 -15.80 14.68
C ASP A 382 4.47 -16.23 14.56
N GLY A 383 3.56 -15.33 14.18
CA GLY A 383 2.14 -15.66 14.18
C GLY A 383 1.75 -16.76 13.17
N PRO A 384 0.47 -17.15 13.18
CA PRO A 384 0.03 -18.43 12.66
C PRO A 384 0.33 -18.62 11.16
N GLU A 385 0.18 -17.57 10.35
CA GLU A 385 0.50 -17.62 8.92
C GLU A 385 1.99 -17.88 8.69
N VAL A 386 2.86 -17.20 9.44
CA VAL A 386 4.32 -17.30 9.26
C VAL A 386 4.83 -18.65 9.77
N ARG A 387 4.23 -19.21 10.82
CA ARG A 387 4.49 -20.60 11.22
C ARG A 387 4.07 -21.59 10.14
N ALA A 388 2.89 -21.43 9.55
CA ALA A 388 2.45 -22.29 8.44
C ALA A 388 3.41 -22.22 7.25
N ILE A 389 3.92 -21.03 6.91
CA ILE A 389 4.95 -20.85 5.87
C ILE A 389 6.25 -21.58 6.24
N ARG A 390 6.75 -21.36 7.46
CA ARG A 390 8.00 -21.96 7.95
C ARG A 390 7.93 -23.48 8.01
N GLU A 391 6.82 -24.03 8.49
CA GLU A 391 6.61 -25.48 8.59
C GLU A 391 6.42 -26.14 7.23
N SER A 392 6.04 -25.36 6.21
CA SER A 392 5.85 -25.86 4.85
C SER A 392 7.03 -25.61 3.91
N SER A 393 8.09 -24.93 4.35
CA SER A 393 9.31 -24.73 3.57
C SER A 393 10.43 -25.69 3.98
N ASP A 394 11.31 -26.03 3.04
CA ASP A 394 12.50 -26.85 3.31
C ASP A 394 13.59 -26.00 4.00
N VAL A 395 13.67 -24.72 3.64
CA VAL A 395 14.53 -23.71 4.29
C VAL A 395 13.68 -22.49 4.63
N PHE A 396 13.86 -21.94 5.83
CA PHE A 396 13.27 -20.67 6.23
C PHE A 396 14.36 -19.80 6.90
N ALA A 397 14.74 -18.71 6.24
CA ALA A 397 15.80 -17.83 6.70
C ALA A 397 15.27 -16.41 6.93
N PHE A 398 15.69 -15.79 8.03
CA PHE A 398 15.50 -14.37 8.26
C PHE A 398 16.75 -13.62 7.80
N LEU A 399 16.58 -12.66 6.89
CA LEU A 399 17.60 -11.74 6.45
C LEU A 399 17.33 -10.39 7.14
N SER A 400 18.36 -9.76 7.70
CA SER A 400 18.19 -8.58 8.57
C SER A 400 18.58 -7.29 7.85
N PRO A 401 17.62 -6.47 7.36
CA PRO A 401 17.92 -5.20 6.69
C PRO A 401 18.74 -4.22 7.55
N SER A 402 18.63 -4.32 8.87
CA SER A 402 19.35 -3.47 9.82
C SER A 402 20.80 -3.90 10.06
N ALA A 403 21.18 -5.12 9.67
CA ALA A 403 22.48 -5.72 9.99
C ALA A 403 23.27 -6.17 8.75
N GLN A 404 22.61 -6.33 7.60
CA GLN A 404 23.21 -6.82 6.37
C GLN A 404 22.98 -5.83 5.23
N SER A 405 23.99 -5.65 4.38
CA SER A 405 23.80 -4.91 3.12
C SER A 405 22.96 -5.75 2.15
N PRO A 406 22.28 -5.14 1.16
CA PRO A 406 21.55 -5.87 0.12
C PRO A 406 22.41 -6.94 -0.58
N VAL A 407 23.68 -6.62 -0.84
CA VAL A 407 24.63 -7.54 -1.47
C VAL A 407 24.95 -8.73 -0.56
N ASP A 408 25.11 -8.52 0.75
CA ASP A 408 25.38 -9.61 1.70
C ASP A 408 24.16 -10.52 1.91
N MET A 409 22.96 -9.94 1.91
CA MET A 409 21.71 -10.70 1.90
C MET A 409 21.61 -11.57 0.65
N TYR A 410 21.89 -11.01 -0.52
CA TYR A 410 21.90 -11.77 -1.77
C TYR A 410 22.97 -12.89 -1.78
N ARG A 411 24.17 -12.62 -1.25
CA ARG A 411 25.20 -13.67 -1.08
C ARG A 411 24.73 -14.79 -0.16
N THR A 412 23.97 -14.47 0.89
CA THR A 412 23.40 -15.47 1.80
C THR A 412 22.39 -16.34 1.05
N ILE A 413 21.48 -15.73 0.28
CA ILE A 413 20.52 -16.45 -0.57
C ILE A 413 21.24 -17.39 -1.56
N MET A 414 22.37 -16.93 -2.11
CA MET A 414 23.12 -17.69 -3.11
C MET A 414 23.80 -18.95 -2.59
N GLN A 415 23.99 -19.08 -1.27
CA GLN A 415 24.52 -20.31 -0.65
C GLN A 415 23.57 -21.49 -0.82
N ASP A 416 22.29 -21.22 -1.06
CA ASP A 416 21.27 -22.25 -1.29
C ASP A 416 21.19 -22.70 -2.75
N GLU A 417 22.08 -22.27 -3.66
CA GLU A 417 22.17 -22.77 -5.05
C GLU A 417 20.81 -22.81 -5.78
N LEU A 418 20.05 -21.72 -5.68
CA LEU A 418 18.71 -21.61 -6.26
C LEU A 418 18.75 -21.67 -7.79
N ASP A 419 17.73 -22.31 -8.36
CA ASP A 419 17.44 -22.25 -9.81
C ASP A 419 16.55 -21.03 -10.13
N VAL A 420 15.59 -20.73 -9.24
CA VAL A 420 14.65 -19.62 -9.37
C VAL A 420 14.57 -18.85 -8.04
N LEU A 421 14.60 -17.51 -8.11
CA LEU A 421 14.35 -16.62 -6.98
C LEU A 421 13.14 -15.74 -7.31
N VAL A 422 12.07 -15.92 -6.54
CA VAL A 422 10.81 -15.20 -6.67
C VAL A 422 10.79 -14.03 -5.69
N ASP A 423 10.75 -12.82 -6.22
CA ASP A 423 10.46 -11.58 -5.50
C ASP A 423 8.94 -11.44 -5.33
N LEU A 424 8.47 -11.50 -4.08
CA LEU A 424 7.07 -11.36 -3.71
C LEU A 424 6.71 -9.96 -3.21
N CYS A 425 7.59 -8.99 -3.43
CA CYS A 425 7.47 -7.61 -2.95
C CYS A 425 7.36 -6.65 -4.13
N GLY A 426 8.34 -6.70 -5.05
CA GLY A 426 8.58 -5.62 -6.01
C GLY A 426 8.69 -4.27 -5.30
N TYR A 427 7.93 -3.27 -5.74
CA TYR A 427 7.84 -1.95 -5.09
C TYR A 427 6.65 -1.81 -4.15
N ALA A 428 6.09 -2.88 -3.59
CA ALA A 428 5.06 -2.74 -2.56
C ALA A 428 5.67 -2.24 -1.24
N GLY A 429 5.20 -1.09 -0.76
CA GLY A 429 5.75 -0.46 0.45
C GLY A 429 7.18 0.06 0.27
N THR A 430 7.82 0.46 1.36
CA THR A 430 9.22 0.89 1.38
C THR A 430 10.12 -0.29 1.78
N SER A 431 10.67 -0.96 0.77
CA SER A 431 11.47 -2.17 0.95
C SER A 431 12.77 -2.09 0.17
N ILE A 432 13.78 -2.82 0.63
CA ILE A 432 15.11 -2.93 -0.02
C ILE A 432 15.22 -4.14 -0.96
N VAL A 433 14.09 -4.81 -1.25
CA VAL A 433 14.09 -6.02 -2.09
C VAL A 433 14.62 -5.72 -3.49
N SER A 434 14.29 -4.56 -4.08
CA SER A 434 14.83 -4.14 -5.37
C SER A 434 16.37 -4.14 -5.39
N GLU A 435 17.00 -3.64 -4.32
CA GLU A 435 18.44 -3.61 -4.15
C GLU A 435 19.02 -5.01 -3.92
N ILE A 436 18.31 -5.88 -3.18
CA ILE A 436 18.71 -7.28 -3.03
C ILE A 436 18.70 -7.96 -4.40
N MET A 437 17.63 -7.80 -5.20
CA MET A 437 17.53 -8.37 -6.54
C MET A 437 18.59 -7.78 -7.49
N ALA A 438 18.83 -6.47 -7.44
CA ALA A 438 19.85 -5.79 -8.25
C ALA A 438 21.28 -6.23 -7.92
N SER A 439 21.52 -6.77 -6.72
CA SER A 439 22.83 -7.28 -6.29
C SER A 439 23.35 -8.41 -7.19
N ARG A 440 22.47 -9.13 -7.91
CA ARG A 440 22.87 -10.06 -8.96
C ARG A 440 23.78 -9.40 -10.00
N CYS A 441 23.40 -8.23 -10.49
CA CYS A 441 24.15 -7.49 -11.51
C CYS A 441 25.51 -7.04 -10.97
N ARG A 442 25.56 -6.60 -9.71
CA ARG A 442 26.81 -6.21 -9.05
C ARG A 442 27.78 -7.38 -8.96
N LEU A 443 27.30 -8.53 -8.52
CA LEU A 443 28.13 -9.73 -8.37
C LEU A 443 28.55 -10.32 -9.72
N ARG A 444 27.74 -10.17 -10.78
CA ARG A 444 28.15 -10.51 -12.16
C ARG A 444 29.31 -9.66 -12.65
N GLN A 445 29.29 -8.34 -12.39
CA GLN A 445 30.39 -7.44 -12.78
C GLN A 445 31.71 -7.74 -12.06
N ASP A 446 31.66 -8.29 -10.84
CA ASP A 446 32.86 -8.68 -10.10
C ASP A 446 33.51 -9.98 -10.62
N ARG A 447 32.77 -10.83 -11.34
CA ARG A 447 33.31 -12.10 -11.88
C ARG A 447 33.90 -11.87 -13.27
N LYS A 448 35.14 -12.33 -13.48
CA LYS A 448 35.89 -12.18 -14.74
C LYS A 448 35.79 -13.38 -15.68
N ASP A 449 35.33 -14.54 -15.18
CA ASP A 449 35.32 -15.80 -15.92
C ASP A 449 33.89 -16.17 -16.37
N GLU A 450 33.72 -16.47 -17.67
CA GLU A 450 32.42 -16.77 -18.30
C GLU A 450 31.75 -18.05 -17.75
N GLU A 451 32.52 -19.04 -17.27
CA GLU A 451 31.98 -20.29 -16.72
C GLU A 451 31.22 -20.09 -15.39
N ASP A 452 31.47 -18.99 -14.67
CA ASP A 452 30.93 -18.69 -13.34
C ASP A 452 29.59 -17.90 -13.42
N VAL A 453 29.23 -17.40 -14.62
CA VAL A 453 28.01 -16.61 -14.88
C VAL A 453 26.74 -17.47 -14.84
N ARG A 454 26.86 -18.79 -15.06
CA ARG A 454 25.77 -19.77 -14.96
C ARG A 454 25.29 -20.07 -13.53
N SER A 455 25.89 -19.45 -12.50
CA SER A 455 25.58 -19.70 -11.09
C SER A 455 24.40 -18.90 -10.52
N PHE A 456 23.81 -17.95 -11.26
CA PHE A 456 22.75 -17.08 -10.71
C PHE A 456 21.34 -17.59 -11.03
N PRO A 457 20.38 -17.53 -10.08
CA PRO A 457 19.01 -17.94 -10.32
C PRO A 457 18.31 -17.01 -11.30
N ILE A 458 17.28 -17.56 -11.95
CA ILE A 458 16.29 -16.78 -12.70
C ILE A 458 15.48 -15.96 -11.69
N HIS A 459 15.39 -14.65 -11.91
CA HIS A 459 14.67 -13.71 -11.07
C HIS A 459 13.25 -13.53 -11.58
N VAL A 460 12.27 -13.77 -10.72
CA VAL A 460 10.84 -13.69 -11.06
C VAL A 460 10.15 -12.70 -10.14
N SER A 461 9.48 -11.69 -10.68
CA SER A 461 8.55 -10.85 -9.92
C SER A 461 7.17 -11.49 -9.87
N TYR A 462 6.56 -11.55 -8.69
CA TYR A 462 5.21 -12.05 -8.54
C TYR A 462 4.44 -11.40 -7.38
N MET A 463 3.14 -11.15 -7.62
CA MET A 463 2.10 -10.89 -6.63
C MET A 463 2.17 -9.56 -5.85
N GLY A 464 3.27 -9.27 -5.17
CA GLY A 464 3.38 -8.11 -4.26
C GLY A 464 3.17 -6.78 -4.97
N PHE A 465 3.78 -6.64 -6.16
CA PHE A 465 3.70 -5.43 -6.97
C PHE A 465 2.90 -5.68 -8.27
N PRO A 466 1.76 -5.00 -8.48
CA PRO A 466 0.87 -5.22 -9.62
C PRO A 466 1.29 -4.38 -10.84
N GLY A 467 2.55 -4.47 -11.28
CA GLY A 467 3.07 -3.74 -12.43
C GLY A 467 4.49 -4.17 -12.83
N SER A 468 5.04 -3.54 -13.86
CA SER A 468 6.43 -3.74 -14.32
C SER A 468 7.43 -3.32 -13.23
N CYS A 469 8.41 -4.15 -12.92
CA CYS A 469 9.51 -3.80 -12.02
C CYS A 469 10.56 -2.91 -12.72
N GLY A 470 10.46 -2.75 -14.04
CA GLY A 470 11.14 -1.69 -14.79
C GLY A 470 12.57 -2.02 -15.23
N SER A 471 13.02 -3.27 -15.08
CA SER A 471 14.30 -3.68 -15.65
C SER A 471 14.42 -5.20 -15.84
N SER A 472 14.56 -5.61 -17.10
CA SER A 472 14.88 -7.00 -17.49
C SER A 472 16.28 -7.46 -17.06
N LEU A 473 17.17 -6.53 -16.67
CA LEU A 473 18.46 -6.88 -16.07
C LEU A 473 18.31 -7.41 -14.65
N VAL A 474 17.35 -6.86 -13.90
CA VAL A 474 17.14 -7.19 -12.48
C VAL A 474 16.12 -8.31 -12.33
N TRP A 475 15.01 -8.26 -13.05
CA TRP A 475 13.97 -9.31 -13.08
C TRP A 475 13.87 -9.89 -14.49
N ASP A 476 14.03 -11.21 -14.60
CA ASP A 476 13.96 -11.87 -15.91
C ASP A 476 12.51 -12.06 -16.35
N TYR A 477 11.64 -12.43 -15.40
CA TYR A 477 10.23 -12.72 -15.62
C TYR A 477 9.31 -12.00 -14.64
N SER A 478 8.07 -11.73 -15.06
CA SER A 478 6.96 -11.35 -14.20
C SER A 478 5.75 -12.27 -14.44
N VAL A 479 5.05 -12.70 -13.38
CA VAL A 479 3.94 -13.65 -13.49
C VAL A 479 2.59 -12.95 -13.42
N PHE A 480 1.81 -13.04 -14.50
CA PHE A 480 0.49 -12.44 -14.68
C PHE A 480 -0.50 -13.41 -15.36
N ASP A 481 -1.63 -12.87 -15.83
CA ASP A 481 -2.60 -13.59 -16.65
C ASP A 481 -3.04 -12.72 -17.84
N PRO A 482 -3.67 -13.32 -18.87
CA PRO A 482 -4.02 -12.59 -20.09
C PRO A 482 -5.12 -11.53 -19.92
N ILE A 483 -5.78 -11.46 -18.77
CA ILE A 483 -6.82 -10.45 -18.50
C ILE A 483 -6.14 -9.19 -17.96
N VAL A 484 -5.25 -9.35 -16.98
CA VAL A 484 -4.57 -8.24 -16.31
C VAL A 484 -3.46 -7.63 -17.18
N VAL A 485 -2.79 -8.42 -18.02
CA VAL A 485 -1.88 -7.95 -19.08
C VAL A 485 -2.24 -8.65 -20.38
N PRO A 486 -3.09 -8.08 -21.25
CA PRO A 486 -3.42 -8.72 -22.52
C PRO A 486 -2.20 -8.78 -23.45
N PRO A 487 -2.04 -9.86 -24.23
CA PRO A 487 -0.89 -10.00 -25.13
C PRO A 487 -0.98 -9.14 -26.41
N ASP A 488 -2.19 -8.90 -26.92
CA ASP A 488 -2.40 -8.30 -28.25
C ASP A 488 -3.09 -6.92 -28.24
N LYS A 489 -3.54 -6.45 -27.07
CA LYS A 489 -4.40 -5.25 -26.98
C LYS A 489 -3.63 -4.04 -26.46
N ASP A 490 -3.86 -2.89 -27.12
CA ASP A 490 -3.53 -1.54 -26.65
C ASP A 490 -2.05 -1.31 -26.26
N ASP A 491 -1.12 -2.15 -26.75
CA ASP A 491 0.30 -2.16 -26.40
C ASP A 491 0.61 -2.25 -24.88
N ILE A 492 -0.34 -2.73 -24.06
CA ILE A 492 -0.16 -2.85 -22.60
C ILE A 492 1.07 -3.71 -22.27
N ARG A 493 1.28 -4.79 -23.03
CA ARG A 493 2.46 -5.65 -22.94
C ARG A 493 3.77 -4.89 -23.16
N GLY A 494 3.79 -3.88 -24.03
CA GLY A 494 4.98 -3.09 -24.37
C GLY A 494 5.56 -2.28 -23.20
N HIS A 495 4.75 -1.98 -22.18
CA HIS A 495 5.20 -1.25 -20.99
C HIS A 495 5.88 -2.14 -19.92
N TYR A 496 5.98 -3.45 -20.16
CA TYR A 496 6.65 -4.41 -19.28
C TYR A 496 8.04 -4.76 -19.81
N GLU A 497 9.05 -4.46 -19.01
CA GLU A 497 10.44 -4.75 -19.37
C GLU A 497 10.74 -6.25 -19.23
N GLU A 498 10.11 -6.94 -18.29
CA GLU A 498 10.32 -8.37 -18.04
C GLU A 498 9.67 -9.24 -19.13
N ALA A 499 10.15 -10.48 -19.30
CA ALA A 499 9.36 -11.50 -19.99
C ALA A 499 8.15 -11.88 -19.12
N LEU A 500 7.02 -12.21 -19.73
CA LEU A 500 5.79 -12.49 -18.98
C LEU A 500 5.49 -13.98 -18.94
N VAL A 501 5.09 -14.46 -17.76
CA VAL A 501 4.45 -15.76 -17.59
C VAL A 501 2.96 -15.54 -17.46
N TYR A 502 2.20 -16.15 -18.36
CA TYR A 502 0.75 -16.13 -18.37
C TYR A 502 0.18 -17.38 -17.74
N LEU A 503 -0.36 -17.24 -16.53
CA LEU A 503 -1.14 -18.29 -15.88
C LEU A 503 -2.54 -18.38 -16.51
N PRO A 504 -3.12 -19.58 -16.63
CA PRO A 504 -4.27 -19.81 -17.50
C PRO A 504 -5.59 -19.20 -17.01
N HIS A 505 -5.82 -19.14 -15.68
CA HIS A 505 -7.12 -18.71 -15.12
C HIS A 505 -7.04 -17.32 -14.50
N SER A 506 -6.26 -17.19 -13.43
CA SER A 506 -5.92 -15.94 -12.77
C SER A 506 -4.50 -16.04 -12.27
N TYR A 507 -3.76 -14.94 -12.34
CA TYR A 507 -2.44 -14.85 -11.71
C TYR A 507 -2.55 -14.86 -10.18
N PHE A 508 -3.72 -14.51 -9.65
CA PHE A 508 -3.94 -14.29 -8.22
C PHE A 508 -4.10 -15.61 -7.47
N VAL A 509 -3.17 -15.91 -6.57
CA VAL A 509 -3.25 -17.07 -5.67
C VAL A 509 -3.83 -16.68 -4.32
N ASN A 510 -4.44 -17.65 -3.64
CA ASN A 510 -4.89 -17.48 -2.27
C ASN A 510 -4.89 -18.81 -1.50
N SER A 511 -5.11 -18.73 -0.19
CA SER A 511 -5.15 -19.88 0.72
C SER A 511 -6.51 -20.06 1.40
N HIS A 512 -7.56 -19.39 0.93
CA HIS A 512 -8.85 -19.32 1.64
C HIS A 512 -9.45 -20.69 1.91
N LYS A 513 -9.49 -21.58 0.90
CA LYS A 513 -10.05 -22.94 1.02
C LYS A 513 -9.36 -23.77 2.10
N THR A 514 -8.06 -23.60 2.27
CA THR A 514 -7.26 -24.35 3.23
C THR A 514 -7.22 -23.69 4.61
N ALA A 515 -7.26 -22.35 4.65
CA ALA A 515 -7.16 -21.56 5.87
C ALA A 515 -8.51 -21.29 6.56
N ILE A 516 -9.62 -21.41 5.83
CA ILE A 516 -10.97 -21.07 6.26
C ILE A 516 -11.91 -22.19 5.81
N GLY A 517 -12.53 -22.91 6.75
CA GLY A 517 -13.59 -23.88 6.41
C GLY A 517 -13.33 -25.31 6.89
N GLY A 518 -12.54 -25.51 7.95
CA GLY A 518 -12.64 -26.74 8.72
C GLY A 518 -14.06 -26.90 9.29
N ARG A 519 -14.51 -28.14 9.56
CA ARG A 519 -15.84 -28.43 10.17
C ARG A 519 -16.10 -27.72 11.52
N GLY A 520 -15.14 -26.99 12.07
CA GLY A 520 -15.26 -26.17 13.28
C GLY A 520 -14.96 -24.67 13.08
N ASP A 521 -14.75 -24.19 11.85
CA ASP A 521 -14.57 -22.76 11.59
C ASP A 521 -15.93 -22.08 11.43
N GLU A 522 -16.38 -21.40 12.48
CA GLU A 522 -17.66 -20.67 12.55
C GLU A 522 -17.72 -19.46 11.58
N ILE A 523 -16.67 -19.18 10.81
CA ILE A 523 -16.56 -18.01 9.91
C ILE A 523 -17.60 -18.04 8.77
N MET A 524 -18.03 -19.22 8.33
CA MET A 524 -18.95 -19.39 7.19
C MET A 524 -20.38 -19.79 7.59
N ALA A 525 -20.60 -20.06 8.87
CA ALA A 525 -21.90 -20.50 9.38
C ALA A 525 -22.55 -19.35 10.14
N PHE A 526 -23.52 -18.69 9.51
CA PHE A 526 -24.39 -17.71 10.17
C PHE A 526 -25.83 -18.14 9.95
N ASP A 527 -26.59 -18.25 11.03
CA ASP A 527 -28.04 -18.27 10.92
C ASP A 527 -28.59 -16.83 10.76
N GLU A 528 -29.89 -16.71 10.50
CA GLU A 528 -30.53 -15.41 10.29
C GLU A 528 -30.49 -14.50 11.54
N GLU A 529 -30.47 -15.07 12.74
CA GLU A 529 -30.38 -14.28 13.98
C GLU A 529 -28.97 -13.72 14.17
N GLU A 530 -27.94 -14.51 13.85
CA GLU A 530 -26.57 -14.07 13.90
C GLU A 530 -26.27 -13.00 12.83
N LYS A 531 -26.80 -13.16 11.62
CA LYS A 531 -26.71 -12.13 10.57
C LYS A 531 -27.35 -10.82 11.03
N LYS A 532 -28.51 -10.88 11.69
CA LYS A 532 -29.15 -9.70 12.29
C LYS A 532 -28.27 -9.09 13.38
N SER A 533 -27.78 -9.89 14.31
CA SER A 533 -26.90 -9.45 15.40
C SER A 533 -25.64 -8.73 14.87
N LEU A 534 -24.99 -9.31 13.86
CA LEU A 534 -23.84 -8.70 13.19
C LEU A 534 -24.21 -7.40 12.47
N ARG A 535 -25.36 -7.34 11.77
CA ARG A 535 -25.85 -6.09 11.17
C ARG A 535 -26.05 -5.01 12.24
N SER A 536 -26.66 -5.34 13.38
CA SER A 536 -26.81 -4.40 14.50
C SER A 536 -25.47 -3.93 15.08
N LYS A 537 -24.49 -4.86 15.24
CA LYS A 537 -23.13 -4.54 15.71
C LYS A 537 -22.46 -3.46 14.87
N TYR A 538 -22.70 -3.46 13.57
CA TYR A 538 -22.12 -2.49 12.62
C TYR A 538 -23.05 -1.33 12.26
N GLY A 539 -24.17 -1.17 12.97
CA GLY A 539 -25.13 -0.08 12.69
C GLY A 539 -25.87 -0.22 11.36
N ILE A 540 -25.93 -1.43 10.81
CA ILE A 540 -26.63 -1.74 9.55
C ILE A 540 -28.07 -2.16 9.87
N ARG A 541 -29.03 -1.55 9.17
CA ARG A 541 -30.45 -1.92 9.27
C ARG A 541 -30.69 -3.33 8.73
N HIS A 542 -31.48 -4.14 9.43
CA HIS A 542 -31.73 -5.54 9.05
C HIS A 542 -32.32 -5.71 7.63
N SER A 543 -33.19 -4.79 7.20
CA SER A 543 -33.88 -4.84 5.90
C SER A 543 -33.13 -4.12 4.76
N ALA A 544 -31.96 -3.54 5.04
CA ALA A 544 -31.21 -2.81 4.03
C ALA A 544 -30.50 -3.77 3.07
N PHE A 545 -30.46 -3.35 1.80
CA PHE A 545 -29.52 -3.88 0.81
C PHE A 545 -28.16 -3.23 1.04
N VAL A 546 -27.12 -4.04 1.27
CA VAL A 546 -25.80 -3.58 1.71
C VAL A 546 -24.79 -3.63 0.57
N TYR A 547 -24.49 -2.45 0.02
CA TYR A 547 -23.33 -2.24 -0.84
C TYR A 547 -22.09 -2.09 0.04
N CYS A 548 -21.08 -2.93 -0.16
CA CYS A 548 -19.86 -2.92 0.64
C CYS A 548 -18.66 -2.50 -0.20
N CYS A 549 -17.87 -1.54 0.29
CA CYS A 549 -16.55 -1.22 -0.22
C CYS A 549 -15.59 -1.07 0.95
N HIS A 550 -14.94 -2.18 1.32
CA HIS A 550 -13.89 -2.17 2.36
C HIS A 550 -12.49 -1.87 1.81
N SER A 551 -12.37 -1.49 0.53
CA SER A 551 -11.14 -0.93 0.00
C SER A 551 -10.73 0.31 0.78
N ARG A 552 -9.42 0.53 0.94
CA ARG A 552 -8.93 1.76 1.56
C ARG A 552 -9.46 2.98 0.79
N PRO A 553 -9.81 4.07 1.49
CA PRO A 553 -10.37 5.26 0.83
C PRO A 553 -9.46 5.90 -0.22
N ASP A 554 -8.14 5.71 -0.15
CA ASP A 554 -7.19 6.19 -1.16
C ASP A 554 -7.38 5.53 -2.55
N LYS A 555 -8.17 4.45 -2.65
CA LYS A 555 -8.54 3.79 -3.91
C LYS A 555 -9.86 4.30 -4.49
N ILE A 556 -10.59 5.15 -3.77
CA ILE A 556 -11.91 5.65 -4.16
C ILE A 556 -11.75 7.06 -4.69
N ASP A 557 -11.93 7.22 -6.00
CA ASP A 557 -11.90 8.54 -6.63
C ASP A 557 -13.28 9.23 -6.54
N PRO A 558 -13.32 10.57 -6.68
CA PRO A 558 -14.56 11.34 -6.52
C PRO A 558 -15.65 10.98 -7.53
N SER A 559 -15.31 10.44 -8.70
CA SER A 559 -16.27 10.08 -9.74
C SER A 559 -16.92 8.73 -9.46
N THR A 560 -16.12 7.75 -9.04
CA THR A 560 -16.59 6.45 -8.58
C THR A 560 -17.59 6.59 -7.45
N PHE A 561 -17.26 7.39 -6.43
CA PHE A 561 -18.17 7.62 -5.30
C PHE A 561 -19.50 8.27 -5.71
N ARG A 562 -19.44 9.29 -6.58
CA ARG A 562 -20.66 9.95 -7.09
C ARG A 562 -21.54 8.98 -7.89
N SER A 563 -20.95 8.09 -8.68
CA SER A 563 -21.70 7.06 -9.41
C SER A 563 -22.42 6.11 -8.45
N TRP A 564 -21.78 5.70 -7.35
CA TRP A 564 -22.44 4.89 -6.31
C TRP A 564 -23.62 5.63 -5.67
N MET A 565 -23.45 6.90 -5.33
CA MET A 565 -24.53 7.70 -4.73
C MET A 565 -25.70 7.92 -5.70
N ARG A 566 -25.43 8.09 -7.01
CA ARG A 566 -26.48 8.15 -8.04
C ARG A 566 -27.26 6.84 -8.14
N ALA A 567 -26.57 5.70 -8.14
CA ALA A 567 -27.22 4.39 -8.14
C ALA A 567 -28.10 4.19 -6.89
N ILE A 568 -27.62 4.56 -5.70
CA ILE A 568 -28.40 4.51 -4.45
C ILE A 568 -29.64 5.42 -4.53
N THR A 569 -29.49 6.62 -5.08
CA THR A 569 -30.60 7.58 -5.28
C THR A 569 -31.68 6.98 -6.17
N LEU A 570 -31.29 6.31 -7.26
CA LEU A 570 -32.23 5.61 -8.15
C LEU A 570 -32.96 4.49 -7.41
N VAL A 571 -32.22 3.60 -6.74
CA VAL A 571 -32.79 2.46 -6.01
C VAL A 571 -33.80 2.94 -4.98
N ARG A 572 -33.46 3.98 -4.22
CA ARG A 572 -34.37 4.60 -3.23
C ARG A 572 -35.62 5.16 -3.90
N SER A 573 -35.46 5.90 -4.99
CA SER A 573 -36.59 6.50 -5.72
C SER A 573 -37.55 5.45 -6.26
N LYS A 574 -37.02 4.35 -6.86
CA LYS A 574 -37.83 3.24 -7.37
C LYS A 574 -38.53 2.48 -6.24
N TYR A 575 -37.86 2.29 -5.09
CA TYR A 575 -38.46 1.70 -3.90
C TYR A 575 -39.64 2.53 -3.36
N GLU A 576 -39.46 3.85 -3.20
CA GLU A 576 -40.52 4.74 -2.70
C GLU A 576 -41.72 4.82 -3.66
N LEU A 577 -41.48 4.87 -4.98
CA LEU A 577 -42.55 4.83 -5.99
C LEU A 577 -43.40 3.55 -5.88
N ARG A 578 -42.76 2.38 -5.74
CA ARG A 578 -43.50 1.11 -5.56
C ARG A 578 -44.26 1.06 -4.24
N LYS A 579 -43.69 1.65 -3.18
CA LYS A 579 -44.34 1.79 -1.87
C LYS A 579 -45.61 2.63 -1.95
N GLN A 580 -45.59 3.72 -2.71
CA GLN A 580 -46.74 4.60 -2.93
C GLN A 580 -47.84 3.92 -3.76
N ASN A 581 -47.48 3.07 -4.73
CA ASN A 581 -48.44 2.38 -5.59
C ASN A 581 -49.15 1.18 -4.93
N GLY A 582 -48.92 0.91 -3.64
CA GLY A 582 -49.58 -0.19 -2.89
C GLY A 582 -49.09 -1.59 -3.29
N ASP A 583 -48.03 -1.68 -4.09
CA ASP A 583 -47.52 -2.92 -4.68
C ASP A 583 -46.70 -3.77 -3.68
N VAL A 584 -46.44 -3.25 -2.46
CA VAL A 584 -45.56 -3.90 -1.47
C VAL A 584 -46.15 -5.18 -0.89
N SER A 585 -47.48 -5.37 -0.91
CA SER A 585 -48.15 -6.58 -0.40
C SER A 585 -48.61 -7.57 -1.47
N THR A 586 -48.56 -7.20 -2.75
CA THR A 586 -48.98 -8.06 -3.88
C THR A 586 -47.93 -8.25 -4.97
N ALA A 587 -46.76 -7.63 -4.85
CA ALA A 587 -45.64 -7.83 -5.77
C ALA A 587 -45.07 -9.25 -5.67
N LYS A 588 -45.52 -10.11 -6.59
CA LYS A 588 -44.65 -11.03 -7.35
C LYS A 588 -43.62 -10.24 -8.19
N GLY A 589 -42.94 -9.27 -7.56
CA GLY A 589 -42.03 -8.32 -8.18
C GLY A 589 -40.72 -8.28 -7.41
N ASN A 590 -39.93 -9.32 -7.59
CA ASN A 590 -38.60 -9.60 -7.05
C ASN A 590 -37.68 -8.37 -6.92
N ILE A 591 -37.63 -7.73 -5.74
CA ILE A 591 -36.65 -6.70 -5.38
C ILE A 591 -35.97 -7.04 -4.06
N ASN A 592 -34.64 -6.91 -4.03
CA ASN A 592 -33.83 -7.22 -2.83
C ASN A 592 -33.78 -6.08 -1.81
N CYS A 593 -34.35 -4.90 -2.12
CA CYS A 593 -34.34 -3.76 -1.22
C CYS A 593 -35.68 -3.62 -0.47
N HIS A 594 -35.61 -3.64 0.87
CA HIS A 594 -36.75 -3.51 1.77
C HIS A 594 -36.62 -2.28 2.70
N GLY A 595 -36.03 -1.21 2.16
CA GLY A 595 -35.73 0.04 2.86
C GLY A 595 -34.64 0.83 2.15
N THR A 596 -34.18 1.93 2.76
CA THR A 596 -33.05 2.71 2.23
C THR A 596 -31.79 1.83 2.19
N PRO A 597 -31.14 1.67 1.02
CA PRO A 597 -29.90 0.91 0.90
C PRO A 597 -28.78 1.51 1.75
N VAL A 598 -27.75 0.70 2.03
CA VAL A 598 -26.55 1.11 2.78
C VAL A 598 -25.33 1.03 1.88
N LEU A 599 -24.50 2.08 1.91
CA LEU A 599 -23.13 2.07 1.43
C LEU A 599 -22.20 1.94 2.64
N TRP A 600 -21.58 0.78 2.77
CA TRP A 600 -20.71 0.42 3.87
C TRP A 600 -19.24 0.53 3.48
N MET A 601 -18.53 1.51 4.05
CA MET A 601 -17.18 1.89 3.66
C MET A 601 -16.16 1.69 4.77
N LEU A 602 -14.90 1.36 4.42
CA LEU A 602 -13.81 1.37 5.40
C LEU A 602 -13.48 2.82 5.82
N ARG A 603 -13.38 3.06 7.13
CA ARG A 603 -12.98 4.34 7.71
C ARG A 603 -11.44 4.44 7.74
N SER A 604 -10.89 5.54 7.24
CA SER A 604 -9.47 5.91 7.39
C SER A 604 -9.23 6.94 8.50
N GLY A 605 -10.30 7.56 9.02
CA GLY A 605 -10.25 8.54 10.10
C GLY A 605 -11.50 9.42 10.11
N ASP A 606 -11.67 10.21 11.16
CA ASP A 606 -12.86 11.05 11.36
C ASP A 606 -12.99 12.14 10.27
N GLU A 607 -11.87 12.65 9.77
CA GLU A 607 -11.89 13.68 8.73
C GLU A 607 -12.40 13.14 7.40
N MET A 608 -12.09 11.88 7.06
CA MET A 608 -12.66 11.21 5.89
C MET A 608 -14.18 11.14 5.99
N GLU A 609 -14.71 10.67 7.13
CA GLU A 609 -16.14 10.57 7.34
C GLU A 609 -16.84 11.92 7.23
N LYS A 610 -16.27 12.97 7.84
CA LYS A 610 -16.79 14.35 7.73
C LYS A 610 -16.83 14.83 6.27
N ASN A 611 -15.78 14.57 5.50
CA ASN A 611 -15.69 14.98 4.10
C ASN A 611 -16.72 14.27 3.23
N VAL A 612 -16.86 12.94 3.37
CA VAL A 612 -17.84 12.14 2.62
C VAL A 612 -19.27 12.56 2.97
N ARG A 613 -19.58 12.71 4.27
CA ARG A 613 -20.92 13.18 4.71
C ARG A 613 -21.21 14.59 4.21
N ARG A 614 -20.25 15.50 4.26
CA ARG A 614 -20.39 16.88 3.74
C ARG A 614 -20.72 16.87 2.25
N LEU A 615 -20.01 16.08 1.46
CA LEU A 615 -20.27 15.95 0.02
C LEU A 615 -21.68 15.42 -0.25
N VAL A 616 -22.09 14.35 0.45
CA VAL A 616 -23.44 13.78 0.27
C VAL A 616 -24.52 14.81 0.62
N ARG A 617 -24.38 15.53 1.73
CA ARG A 617 -25.33 16.60 2.10
C ARG A 617 -25.42 17.70 1.04
N GLN A 618 -24.29 18.08 0.46
CA GLN A 618 -24.20 19.18 -0.52
C GLN A 618 -24.71 18.78 -1.91
N GLU A 619 -24.37 17.58 -2.39
CA GLU A 619 -24.64 17.16 -3.76
C GLU A 619 -25.91 16.28 -3.90
N PHE A 620 -26.27 15.52 -2.87
CA PHE A 620 -27.35 14.53 -2.92
C PHE A 620 -28.47 14.79 -1.88
N GLY A 621 -28.26 15.74 -0.97
CA GLY A 621 -29.20 16.11 0.08
C GLY A 621 -29.02 15.34 1.39
N LYS A 622 -29.46 15.95 2.49
CA LYS A 622 -29.28 15.43 3.86
C LYS A 622 -29.92 14.05 4.06
N ASP A 623 -31.02 13.76 3.37
CA ASP A 623 -31.75 12.51 3.54
C ASP A 623 -30.99 11.29 3.01
N LEU A 624 -29.99 11.46 2.15
CA LEU A 624 -29.16 10.35 1.67
C LEU A 624 -27.96 10.09 2.58
N GLU A 625 -27.68 10.96 3.54
CA GLU A 625 -26.59 10.77 4.49
C GLU A 625 -26.76 9.51 5.35
N GLU A 626 -27.99 9.11 5.65
CA GLU A 626 -28.30 7.89 6.42
C GLU A 626 -27.95 6.58 5.70
N CYS A 627 -27.63 6.62 4.40
CA CYS A 627 -27.16 5.43 3.70
C CYS A 627 -25.70 5.12 4.03
N LEU A 628 -24.93 6.08 4.55
CA LEU A 628 -23.50 5.92 4.81
C LEU A 628 -23.27 5.24 6.16
N VAL A 629 -22.61 4.08 6.11
CA VAL A 629 -22.13 3.36 7.29
C VAL A 629 -20.61 3.18 7.15
N PHE A 630 -19.88 3.39 8.23
CA PHE A 630 -18.41 3.30 8.24
C PHE A 630 -17.94 2.14 9.12
N ALA A 631 -16.95 1.40 8.65
CA ALA A 631 -16.35 0.27 9.34
C ALA A 631 -14.91 0.59 9.75
N ASP A 632 -14.53 0.24 10.97
CA ASP A 632 -13.14 0.29 11.40
C ASP A 632 -12.32 -0.89 10.87
N VAL A 633 -11.00 -0.76 10.89
CA VAL A 633 -10.09 -1.89 10.68
C VAL A 633 -10.26 -2.87 11.83
N VAL A 634 -10.40 -4.16 11.52
CA VAL A 634 -10.58 -5.24 12.49
C VAL A 634 -9.63 -6.40 12.16
N GLU A 635 -9.47 -7.33 13.10
CA GLU A 635 -8.71 -8.56 12.88
C GLU A 635 -9.29 -9.37 11.70
N ARG A 636 -8.45 -10.13 11.00
CA ARG A 636 -8.79 -10.80 9.75
C ARG A 636 -10.01 -11.72 9.89
N LYS A 637 -10.13 -12.51 10.95
CA LYS A 637 -11.30 -13.39 11.11
C LYS A 637 -12.60 -12.60 11.22
N GLU A 638 -12.58 -11.50 11.97
CA GLU A 638 -13.73 -10.59 12.08
C GLU A 638 -14.02 -9.89 10.75
N HIS A 639 -12.99 -9.50 9.99
CA HIS A 639 -13.15 -8.91 8.67
C HIS A 639 -13.86 -9.87 7.70
N LEU A 640 -13.43 -11.13 7.66
CA LEU A 640 -14.06 -12.15 6.83
C LEU A 640 -15.51 -12.41 7.28
N ARG A 641 -15.72 -12.59 8.59
CA ARG A 641 -17.04 -12.79 9.21
C ARG A 641 -18.02 -11.66 8.83
N ARG A 642 -17.61 -10.41 9.00
CA ARG A 642 -18.47 -9.25 8.68
C ARG A 642 -18.66 -9.06 7.18
N LEU A 643 -17.77 -9.54 6.33
CA LEU A 643 -17.95 -9.42 4.89
C LEU A 643 -19.17 -10.22 4.42
N GLY A 644 -19.43 -11.37 5.04
CA GLY A 644 -20.59 -12.23 4.74
C GLY A 644 -21.97 -11.59 4.98
N ILE A 645 -22.07 -10.45 5.66
CA ILE A 645 -23.36 -9.73 5.83
C ILE A 645 -23.63 -8.68 4.74
N ALA A 646 -22.67 -8.44 3.84
CA ALA A 646 -22.82 -7.59 2.68
C ALA A 646 -23.64 -8.29 1.57
N ASP A 647 -24.37 -7.50 0.79
CA ASP A 647 -25.17 -8.03 -0.31
C ASP A 647 -24.39 -8.09 -1.62
N VAL A 648 -23.56 -7.07 -1.88
CA VAL A 648 -22.65 -6.98 -3.04
C VAL A 648 -21.40 -6.17 -2.65
N PHE A 649 -20.25 -6.55 -3.20
CA PHE A 649 -18.99 -5.82 -3.06
C PHE A 649 -18.78 -4.89 -4.26
N LEU A 650 -18.44 -3.63 -3.97
CA LEU A 650 -18.15 -2.62 -4.98
C LEU A 650 -16.63 -2.50 -5.14
N ASP A 651 -16.12 -2.97 -6.28
CA ASP A 651 -14.72 -2.79 -6.64
C ASP A 651 -14.42 -1.33 -7.00
N THR A 652 -13.16 -0.92 -6.86
CA THR A 652 -12.67 0.42 -7.18
C THR A 652 -12.01 0.43 -8.56
N PRO A 653 -12.57 1.13 -9.57
CA PRO A 653 -12.12 1.02 -10.97
C PRO A 653 -10.65 1.38 -11.22
N ALA A 654 -10.13 2.47 -10.63
CA ALA A 654 -8.76 2.92 -10.89
C ALA A 654 -7.69 2.00 -10.27
N TYR A 655 -8.02 1.35 -9.15
CA TYR A 655 -7.16 0.38 -8.49
C TYR A 655 -8.05 -0.61 -7.73
N ASN A 656 -8.14 -1.83 -8.21
CA ASN A 656 -9.12 -2.80 -7.73
C ASN A 656 -8.85 -3.29 -6.30
N ALA A 657 -9.87 -3.91 -5.75
CA ALA A 657 -9.86 -4.74 -4.57
C ALA A 657 -9.22 -6.09 -4.92
N HIS A 658 -7.92 -6.21 -4.68
CA HIS A 658 -7.18 -7.45 -4.92
C HIS A 658 -7.55 -8.50 -3.85
N THR A 659 -6.86 -8.50 -2.71
CA THR A 659 -7.16 -9.41 -1.58
C THR A 659 -8.60 -9.30 -1.13
N LEU A 660 -9.14 -8.09 -0.99
CA LEU A 660 -10.51 -7.85 -0.53
C LEU A 660 -11.57 -8.36 -1.51
N GLY A 661 -11.33 -8.26 -2.82
CA GLY A 661 -12.22 -8.83 -3.83
C GLY A 661 -12.23 -10.35 -3.76
N CYS A 662 -11.05 -10.95 -3.55
CA CYS A 662 -10.92 -12.39 -3.32
C CYS A 662 -11.60 -12.84 -2.00
N ASP A 663 -11.41 -12.08 -0.91
CA ASP A 663 -12.08 -12.30 0.37
C ASP A 663 -13.61 -12.26 0.16
N ALA A 664 -14.14 -11.27 -0.57
CA ALA A 664 -15.59 -11.12 -0.84
C ALA A 664 -16.17 -12.30 -1.61
N LEU A 665 -15.53 -12.67 -2.72
CA LEU A 665 -15.95 -13.81 -3.54
C LEU A 665 -15.90 -15.11 -2.72
N TYR A 666 -14.88 -15.28 -1.88
CA TYR A 666 -14.78 -16.45 -1.01
C TYR A 666 -15.88 -16.44 0.06
N MET A 667 -16.24 -15.29 0.63
CA MET A 667 -17.35 -15.17 1.59
C MET A 667 -18.74 -15.30 0.93
N GLY A 668 -18.81 -15.58 -0.38
CA GLY A 668 -20.07 -15.74 -1.11
C GLY A 668 -20.74 -14.42 -1.49
N VAL A 669 -20.00 -13.31 -1.44
CA VAL A 669 -20.47 -11.97 -1.79
C VAL A 669 -20.07 -11.67 -3.25
N PRO A 670 -21.03 -11.51 -4.18
CA PRO A 670 -20.72 -11.11 -5.55
C PRO A 670 -20.03 -9.74 -5.59
N MET A 671 -19.13 -9.54 -6.55
CA MET A 671 -18.38 -8.30 -6.74
C MET A 671 -18.67 -7.68 -8.11
N ILE A 672 -18.87 -6.36 -8.18
CA ILE A 672 -18.96 -5.61 -9.44
C ILE A 672 -17.62 -4.96 -9.71
N SER A 673 -17.06 -5.17 -10.91
CA SER A 673 -15.79 -4.57 -11.34
C SER A 673 -15.92 -3.87 -12.69
N LEU A 674 -14.96 -3.02 -13.02
CA LEU A 674 -14.93 -2.28 -14.29
C LEU A 674 -13.70 -2.69 -15.10
N LEU A 675 -13.92 -3.10 -16.34
CA LEU A 675 -12.89 -3.36 -17.33
C LEU A 675 -13.32 -2.70 -18.64
N ARG A 676 -12.74 -1.54 -18.94
CA ARG A 676 -13.09 -0.78 -20.15
C ARG A 676 -12.72 -1.58 -21.40
N LYS A 677 -13.64 -1.69 -22.37
CA LYS A 677 -13.31 -2.17 -23.72
C LYS A 677 -12.68 -1.01 -24.51
N SER A 678 -11.66 -1.29 -25.31
CA SER A 678 -11.22 -0.36 -26.36
C SER A 678 -12.36 -0.15 -27.36
N ASP A 679 -12.48 1.05 -27.92
CA ASP A 679 -13.67 1.64 -28.60
C ASP A 679 -14.17 0.92 -29.89
N ASP A 680 -13.92 -0.38 -30.09
CA ASP A 680 -14.17 -1.09 -31.35
C ASP A 680 -15.46 -1.94 -31.42
N SER A 681 -16.35 -1.95 -30.42
CA SER A 681 -17.56 -2.80 -30.46
C SER A 681 -18.89 -2.04 -30.40
N ASN A 682 -19.60 -2.03 -31.53
CA ASN A 682 -21.05 -1.75 -31.66
C ASN A 682 -21.89 -2.89 -31.03
N ASP A 683 -21.80 -3.09 -29.71
CA ASP A 683 -22.68 -4.04 -29.02
C ASP A 683 -24.00 -3.38 -28.63
N VAL A 684 -25.10 -4.01 -29.07
CA VAL A 684 -26.49 -3.58 -28.87
C VAL A 684 -26.85 -3.56 -27.38
N ASP A 685 -27.46 -2.46 -26.96
CA ASP A 685 -27.80 -2.13 -25.58
C ASP A 685 -28.88 -3.08 -24.99
N VAL A 686 -28.45 -4.09 -24.23
CA VAL A 686 -29.34 -5.09 -23.58
C VAL A 686 -30.05 -4.51 -22.33
N TYR A 687 -29.75 -3.28 -21.93
CA TYR A 687 -30.22 -2.68 -20.67
C TYR A 687 -31.24 -1.55 -20.81
N SER A 688 -31.77 -1.34 -22.02
CA SER A 688 -32.76 -0.29 -22.35
C SER A 688 -34.10 -0.36 -21.59
N GLY A 689 -34.28 -1.32 -20.68
CA GLY A 689 -35.46 -1.46 -19.81
C GLY A 689 -35.32 -0.81 -18.42
N LEU A 690 -34.13 -0.34 -18.06
CA LEU A 690 -33.93 0.54 -16.91
C LEU A 690 -33.87 1.96 -17.46
N ASP A 691 -34.96 2.74 -17.34
CA ASP A 691 -34.98 4.18 -17.66
C ASP A 691 -33.97 4.92 -16.76
N LEU A 692 -32.71 4.81 -17.16
CA LEU A 692 -31.53 5.43 -16.61
C LEU A 692 -31.13 6.48 -17.63
N GLU A 693 -31.92 7.54 -17.73
CA GLU A 693 -31.43 8.80 -18.30
C GLU A 693 -30.34 9.32 -17.37
N PHE A 694 -29.14 8.74 -17.47
CA PHE A 694 -27.94 9.44 -17.08
C PHE A 694 -27.79 10.56 -18.10
N ALA A 695 -28.36 11.73 -17.82
CA ALA A 695 -27.93 12.95 -18.47
C ALA A 695 -26.39 12.92 -18.49
N ASP A 696 -25.82 12.99 -19.69
CA ASP A 696 -24.40 12.79 -19.95
C ASP A 696 -23.57 13.16 -18.73
N VAL A 697 -22.83 12.17 -18.22
CA VAL A 697 -21.86 12.29 -17.12
C VAL A 697 -20.82 13.41 -17.43
N ASP A 698 -20.83 13.91 -18.66
CA ASP A 698 -19.96 14.93 -19.24
C ASP A 698 -20.47 16.37 -19.12
N SER A 699 -21.73 16.62 -18.77
CA SER A 699 -22.33 17.97 -18.87
C SER A 699 -22.22 18.83 -17.59
N GLY A 700 -21.67 18.30 -16.50
CA GLY A 700 -21.61 19.00 -15.21
C GLY A 700 -20.24 18.99 -14.56
N ALA A 701 -19.41 19.98 -14.88
CA ALA A 701 -18.18 20.36 -14.16
C ALA A 701 -17.00 19.35 -14.16
N CYS A 702 -16.96 18.37 -15.08
CA CYS A 702 -15.71 17.66 -15.35
C CYS A 702 -14.92 18.44 -16.40
N THR A 703 -13.79 19.02 -16.01
CA THR A 703 -12.84 19.58 -16.97
C THR A 703 -12.38 18.48 -17.93
N SER A 704 -12.05 18.80 -19.18
CA SER A 704 -11.50 17.83 -20.15
C SER A 704 -10.36 16.99 -19.57
N SER A 705 -9.55 17.58 -18.69
CA SER A 705 -8.49 16.89 -17.94
C SER A 705 -8.98 15.78 -17.01
N GLY A 706 -10.18 15.89 -16.44
CA GLY A 706 -10.76 14.88 -15.55
C GLY A 706 -11.25 13.64 -16.30
N GLN A 707 -11.74 13.78 -17.53
CA GLN A 707 -12.08 12.65 -18.40
C GLN A 707 -10.82 11.94 -18.90
N GLU A 708 -9.81 12.70 -19.31
CA GLU A 708 -8.50 12.18 -19.76
C GLU A 708 -7.86 11.30 -18.67
N MET A 709 -7.78 11.79 -17.43
CA MET A 709 -7.22 11.01 -16.31
C MET A 709 -7.98 9.71 -16.00
N ARG A 710 -9.29 9.65 -16.24
CA ARG A 710 -10.05 8.40 -16.03
C ARG A 710 -9.72 7.36 -17.08
N SER A 711 -9.52 7.77 -18.33
CA SER A 711 -9.09 6.87 -19.41
C SER A 711 -7.73 6.25 -19.09
N ILE A 712 -6.80 7.11 -18.66
CA ILE A 712 -5.43 6.77 -18.29
C ILE A 712 -5.37 5.72 -17.15
N ALA A 713 -6.30 5.77 -16.20
CA ALA A 713 -6.31 4.85 -15.06
C ALA A 713 -6.62 3.39 -15.45
N THR A 714 -7.44 3.19 -16.49
CA THR A 714 -8.00 1.87 -16.87
C THR A 714 -7.06 1.00 -17.71
N GLU A 715 -5.91 1.54 -18.13
CA GLU A 715 -4.87 0.80 -18.88
C GLU A 715 -3.98 -0.03 -17.95
N LYS A 716 -3.94 0.28 -16.65
CA LYS A 716 -3.01 -0.31 -15.69
C LYS A 716 -3.49 -1.68 -15.21
N LEU A 717 -2.56 -2.59 -14.94
CA LEU A 717 -2.84 -3.90 -14.36
C LEU A 717 -3.69 -3.81 -13.08
N SER A 718 -3.38 -2.85 -12.20
CA SER A 718 -4.14 -2.58 -10.96
C SER A 718 -5.64 -2.34 -11.18
N SER A 719 -6.07 -1.92 -12.37
CA SER A 719 -7.48 -1.69 -12.71
C SER A 719 -8.19 -2.92 -13.30
N ARG A 720 -7.47 -4.04 -13.48
CA ARG A 720 -7.93 -5.24 -14.22
C ARG A 720 -7.98 -6.50 -13.37
N VAL A 721 -7.47 -6.46 -12.13
CA VAL A 721 -7.44 -7.60 -11.21
C VAL A 721 -8.85 -8.09 -10.88
N GLY A 722 -9.80 -7.18 -10.66
CA GLY A 722 -11.20 -7.53 -10.36
C GLY A 722 -11.85 -8.35 -11.48
N ALA A 723 -11.57 -8.00 -12.74
CA ALA A 723 -12.02 -8.77 -13.90
C ALA A 723 -11.37 -10.16 -13.97
N SER A 724 -10.06 -10.27 -13.64
CA SER A 724 -9.37 -11.57 -13.55
C SER A 724 -10.00 -12.48 -12.49
N LEU A 725 -10.29 -11.94 -11.31
CA LEU A 725 -10.97 -12.68 -10.24
C LEU A 725 -12.37 -13.14 -10.67
N LEU A 726 -13.19 -12.24 -11.24
CA LEU A 726 -14.56 -12.54 -11.68
C LEU A 726 -14.61 -13.60 -12.78
N LYS A 727 -13.69 -13.53 -13.74
CA LYS A 727 -13.58 -14.54 -14.80
C LYS A 727 -13.20 -15.92 -14.22
N ALA A 728 -12.26 -15.95 -13.28
CA ALA A 728 -11.85 -17.22 -12.64
C ALA A 728 -12.96 -17.90 -11.82
N VAL A 729 -13.92 -17.13 -11.27
CA VAL A 729 -15.11 -17.70 -10.59
C VAL A 729 -16.34 -17.87 -11.51
N GLY A 730 -16.24 -17.48 -12.78
CA GLY A 730 -17.31 -17.61 -13.78
C GLY A 730 -18.44 -16.58 -13.60
N LEU A 731 -18.13 -15.36 -13.16
CA LEU A 731 -19.07 -14.24 -12.97
C LEU A 731 -18.74 -13.04 -13.88
N GLU A 732 -18.48 -13.32 -15.14
CA GLU A 732 -18.14 -12.30 -16.15
C GLU A 732 -19.27 -11.26 -16.36
N ASP A 733 -20.51 -11.62 -16.03
CA ASP A 733 -21.69 -10.73 -16.06
C ASP A 733 -21.57 -9.50 -15.13
N LEU A 734 -20.64 -9.54 -14.17
CA LEU A 734 -20.38 -8.44 -13.24
C LEU A 734 -19.15 -7.59 -13.63
N ILE A 735 -18.60 -7.82 -14.82
CA ILE A 735 -17.54 -7.00 -15.41
C ILE A 735 -18.21 -5.95 -16.30
N CYS A 736 -18.21 -4.70 -15.85
CA CYS A 736 -18.79 -3.58 -16.56
C CYS A 736 -17.76 -2.90 -17.47
N GLU A 737 -18.19 -2.42 -18.63
CA GLU A 737 -17.31 -1.80 -19.63
C GLU A 737 -17.20 -0.28 -19.50
N ASP A 738 -18.08 0.34 -18.71
CA ASP A 738 -18.04 1.78 -18.40
C ASP A 738 -18.72 2.08 -17.05
N MET A 739 -18.61 3.33 -16.60
CA MET A 739 -19.16 3.76 -15.31
C MET A 739 -20.69 3.81 -15.28
N ALA A 740 -21.36 4.01 -16.42
CA ALA A 740 -22.81 4.01 -16.49
C ALA A 740 -23.35 2.58 -16.29
N LYS A 741 -22.76 1.60 -16.98
CA LYS A 741 -23.07 0.17 -16.80
C LYS A 741 -22.68 -0.33 -15.41
N TYR A 742 -21.58 0.17 -14.84
CA TYR A 742 -21.24 -0.10 -13.44
C TYR A 742 -22.36 0.36 -12.49
N ALA A 743 -22.81 1.61 -12.62
CA ALA A 743 -23.88 2.17 -11.79
C ALA A 743 -25.23 1.47 -12.03
N ALA A 744 -25.54 1.12 -13.28
CA ALA A 744 -26.74 0.37 -13.63
C ALA A 744 -26.74 -1.05 -13.04
N THR A 745 -25.60 -1.74 -13.12
CA THR A 745 -25.40 -3.08 -12.53
C THR A 745 -25.53 -3.02 -11.02
N MET A 746 -24.93 -2.02 -10.38
CA MET A 746 -25.09 -1.75 -8.95
C MET A 746 -26.58 -1.60 -8.59
N ALA A 747 -27.32 -0.75 -9.29
CA ALA A 747 -28.75 -0.58 -9.04
C ALA A 747 -29.55 -1.87 -9.30
N ARG A 748 -29.22 -2.61 -10.37
CA ARG A 748 -29.87 -3.87 -10.73
C ARG A 748 -29.74 -4.92 -9.63
N CYS A 749 -28.60 -5.02 -8.95
CA CYS A 749 -28.43 -5.94 -7.82
C CYS A 749 -29.52 -5.77 -6.74
N ALA A 750 -29.94 -4.53 -6.47
CA ALA A 750 -31.01 -4.25 -5.51
C ALA A 750 -32.42 -4.32 -6.11
N LEU A 751 -32.58 -4.07 -7.42
CA LEU A 751 -33.88 -3.93 -8.10
C LEU A 751 -34.35 -5.18 -8.87
N ASP A 752 -33.52 -6.21 -9.02
CA ASP A 752 -33.83 -7.43 -9.76
C ASP A 752 -33.37 -8.66 -8.95
N GLU A 753 -34.25 -9.15 -8.07
CA GLU A 753 -33.92 -10.26 -7.15
C GLU A 753 -33.77 -11.60 -7.87
N ASP A 754 -34.51 -11.85 -8.95
CA ASP A 754 -34.39 -13.10 -9.72
C ASP A 754 -33.00 -13.22 -10.36
N TRP A 755 -32.57 -12.14 -11.02
CA TRP A 755 -31.24 -12.08 -11.63
C TRP A 755 -30.15 -12.18 -10.55
N PHE A 756 -30.25 -11.38 -9.49
CA PHE A 756 -29.18 -11.33 -8.50
C PHE A 756 -29.08 -12.61 -7.66
N SER A 757 -30.22 -13.27 -7.36
CA SER A 757 -30.24 -14.59 -6.71
C SER A 757 -29.62 -15.67 -7.61
N THR A 758 -29.73 -15.53 -8.93
CA THR A 758 -29.05 -16.43 -9.88
C THR A 758 -27.54 -16.24 -9.86
N ILE A 759 -27.06 -15.00 -9.80
CA ILE A 759 -25.64 -14.67 -9.62
C ILE A 759 -25.09 -15.25 -8.31
N ARG A 760 -25.78 -15.04 -7.19
CA ARG A 760 -25.39 -15.57 -5.87
C ARG A 760 -25.32 -17.10 -5.86
N ARG A 761 -26.34 -17.78 -6.42
CA ARG A 761 -26.34 -19.25 -6.51
C ARG A 761 -25.18 -19.76 -7.35
N ARG A 762 -24.88 -19.11 -8.49
CA ARG A 762 -23.71 -19.47 -9.33
C ARG A 762 -22.43 -19.41 -8.51
N LEU A 763 -22.16 -18.29 -7.83
CA LEU A 763 -20.98 -18.12 -6.97
C LEU A 763 -20.87 -19.23 -5.92
N LEU A 764 -21.94 -19.44 -5.14
CA LEU A 764 -21.93 -20.43 -4.07
C LEU A 764 -21.76 -21.87 -4.59
N SER A 765 -22.36 -22.20 -5.74
CA SER A 765 -22.25 -23.52 -6.35
C SER A 765 -20.90 -23.79 -7.01
N SER A 766 -20.23 -22.76 -7.55
CA SER A 766 -18.97 -22.91 -8.27
C SER A 766 -17.74 -22.69 -7.40
N LYS A 767 -17.86 -21.95 -6.28
CA LYS A 767 -16.76 -21.52 -5.40
C LYS A 767 -15.75 -22.64 -5.12
N ASP A 768 -16.17 -23.79 -4.63
CA ASP A 768 -15.24 -24.87 -4.23
C ASP A 768 -14.55 -25.57 -5.41
N SER A 769 -15.14 -25.47 -6.60
CA SER A 769 -14.64 -26.03 -7.85
C SER A 769 -13.90 -25.01 -8.74
N SER A 770 -13.96 -23.72 -8.37
CA SER A 770 -13.37 -22.64 -9.15
C SER A 770 -11.84 -22.74 -9.13
N PRO A 771 -11.16 -22.51 -10.27
CA PRO A 771 -9.71 -22.43 -10.32
C PRO A 771 -9.13 -21.31 -9.45
N LEU A 772 -9.92 -20.26 -9.11
CA LEU A 772 -9.47 -19.20 -8.20
C LEU A 772 -9.14 -19.74 -6.81
N PHE A 773 -9.91 -20.71 -6.31
CA PHE A 773 -9.74 -21.26 -4.95
C PHE A 773 -9.05 -22.63 -4.93
N ASP A 774 -8.48 -23.06 -6.06
CA ASP A 774 -7.67 -24.28 -6.19
C ASP A 774 -6.17 -23.95 -6.16
N THR A 775 -5.66 -23.67 -4.95
CA THR A 775 -4.25 -23.32 -4.71
C THR A 775 -3.30 -24.40 -5.23
N LYS A 776 -3.66 -25.68 -5.10
CA LYS A 776 -2.80 -26.79 -5.53
C LYS A 776 -2.63 -26.77 -7.05
N ARG A 777 -3.74 -26.68 -7.78
CA ARG A 777 -3.70 -26.58 -9.25
C ARG A 777 -2.95 -25.34 -9.71
N TRP A 778 -3.09 -24.22 -9.00
CA TRP A 778 -2.33 -23.01 -9.27
C TRP A 778 -0.81 -23.24 -9.12
N VAL A 779 -0.38 -23.94 -8.07
CA VAL A 779 1.03 -24.30 -7.87
C VAL A 779 1.54 -25.24 -8.97
N GLU A 780 0.76 -26.24 -9.38
CA GLU A 780 1.13 -27.13 -10.50
C GLU A 780 1.34 -26.36 -11.82
N ASN A 781 0.58 -25.28 -12.05
CA ASN A 781 0.74 -24.39 -13.20
C ASN A 781 2.02 -23.55 -13.08
N LEU A 782 2.30 -22.99 -11.90
CA LEU A 782 3.54 -22.24 -11.63
C LEU A 782 4.79 -23.14 -11.76
N GLU A 783 4.72 -24.37 -11.28
CA GLU A 783 5.81 -25.33 -11.44
C GLU A 783 6.10 -25.65 -12.90
N GLY A 784 5.07 -25.65 -13.76
CA GLY A 784 5.21 -25.77 -15.21
C GLY A 784 6.02 -24.64 -15.82
N SER A 785 5.76 -23.39 -15.40
CA SER A 785 6.55 -22.26 -15.88
C SER A 785 7.98 -22.29 -15.36
N PHE A 786 8.24 -22.66 -14.11
CA PHE A 786 9.60 -22.79 -13.59
C PHE A 786 10.42 -23.86 -14.30
N ARG A 787 9.84 -25.03 -14.58
CA ARG A 787 10.49 -26.05 -15.42
C ARG A 787 10.80 -25.49 -16.80
N LYS A 788 9.86 -24.75 -17.39
CA LYS A 788 10.07 -24.16 -18.71
C LYS A 788 11.19 -23.12 -18.73
N MET A 789 11.26 -22.25 -17.72
CA MET A 789 12.35 -21.29 -17.55
C MET A 789 13.71 -21.99 -17.48
N ALA A 790 13.81 -23.07 -16.70
CA ALA A 790 15.05 -23.84 -16.58
C ALA A 790 15.45 -24.56 -17.88
N GLU A 791 14.48 -25.02 -18.68
CA GLU A 791 14.73 -25.61 -20.01
C GLU A 791 15.29 -24.58 -21.01
N LEU A 792 14.78 -23.35 -20.96
CA LEU A 792 15.23 -22.26 -21.84
C LEU A 792 16.66 -21.79 -21.49
N GLY A 793 17.09 -22.02 -20.26
CA GLY A 793 18.41 -21.61 -19.76
C GLY A 793 18.44 -20.13 -19.36
N VAL A 794 19.65 -19.61 -19.12
CA VAL A 794 19.86 -18.21 -18.68
C VAL A 794 20.38 -17.39 -19.86
N ASP A 795 19.53 -16.56 -20.46
CA ASP A 795 19.90 -15.50 -21.40
C ASP A 795 19.23 -14.19 -20.94
N CYS A 796 20.00 -13.31 -20.32
CA CYS A 796 19.49 -12.08 -19.72
C CYS A 796 18.89 -11.09 -20.73
N ALA A 797 19.04 -11.29 -22.04
CA ALA A 797 18.58 -10.35 -23.04
C ALA A 797 17.27 -10.74 -23.74
N ASN A 798 16.95 -12.03 -23.91
CA ASN A 798 15.90 -12.44 -24.85
C ASN A 798 15.00 -13.58 -24.35
N TYR A 799 14.60 -13.54 -23.09
CA TYR A 799 13.60 -14.47 -22.58
C TYR A 799 12.27 -14.37 -23.34
N PRO A 800 11.71 -15.50 -23.83
CA PRO A 800 10.38 -15.52 -24.43
C PRO A 800 9.31 -15.44 -23.34
N ASP A 801 8.15 -14.89 -23.70
CA ASP A 801 6.96 -14.99 -22.86
C ASP A 801 6.50 -16.46 -22.78
N ILE A 802 6.01 -16.88 -21.61
CA ILE A 802 5.59 -18.25 -21.34
C ILE A 802 4.08 -18.28 -21.13
N VAL A 803 3.37 -19.02 -21.98
CA VAL A 803 1.94 -19.29 -21.80
C VAL A 803 1.76 -20.66 -21.16
N VAL A 804 1.23 -20.70 -19.94
CA VAL A 804 0.96 -21.96 -19.23
C VAL A 804 -0.38 -22.53 -19.68
N ARG A 805 -0.35 -23.75 -20.21
CA ARG A 805 -1.53 -24.50 -20.66
C ARG A 805 -2.07 -25.40 -19.56
N ASP A 806 -3.39 -25.48 -19.49
CA ASP A 806 -4.09 -26.30 -18.52
C ASP A 806 -5.38 -26.88 -19.14
N ASP A 807 -5.44 -28.20 -19.31
CA ASP A 807 -6.44 -28.93 -20.13
C ASP A 807 -7.93 -28.57 -19.90
N SER A 808 -8.30 -28.01 -18.74
CA SER A 808 -9.69 -27.59 -18.48
C SER A 808 -9.99 -26.14 -18.88
N TYR A 809 -9.01 -25.42 -19.41
CA TYR A 809 -9.13 -24.05 -19.88
C TYR A 809 -8.65 -24.00 -21.33
N THR A 810 -9.58 -23.77 -22.25
CA THR A 810 -9.23 -23.52 -23.64
C THR A 810 -8.55 -22.15 -23.73
N THR A 811 -7.23 -22.11 -23.63
CA THR A 811 -6.38 -20.96 -23.98
C THR A 811 -6.47 -20.57 -25.46
N LYS A 812 -7.23 -21.34 -26.27
CA LYS A 812 -7.41 -21.16 -27.71
C LYS A 812 -7.80 -19.74 -28.11
N THR A 813 -8.70 -19.07 -27.40
CA THR A 813 -9.29 -17.81 -27.90
C THR A 813 -8.43 -16.56 -27.76
N VAL A 814 -7.44 -16.51 -26.86
CA VAL A 814 -6.64 -15.28 -26.65
C VAL A 814 -5.36 -15.27 -27.50
N TRP A 815 -4.77 -16.44 -27.75
CA TRP A 815 -3.48 -16.54 -28.45
C TRP A 815 -3.60 -17.06 -29.90
N GLU A 816 -4.76 -17.60 -30.32
CA GLU A 816 -5.00 -17.92 -31.75
C GLU A 816 -5.36 -16.65 -32.56
N SER A 817 -5.86 -15.59 -31.92
CA SER A 817 -6.05 -14.26 -32.55
C SER A 817 -4.75 -13.47 -32.72
N ALA A 818 -3.75 -13.75 -31.87
CA ALA A 818 -2.41 -13.17 -31.89
C ALA A 818 -1.53 -13.69 -33.05
N GLY A 819 -2.00 -14.71 -33.77
CA GLY A 819 -1.24 -15.40 -34.79
C GLY A 819 -1.06 -14.57 -36.05
N ASN A 820 -0.08 -13.66 -36.03
CA ASN A 820 0.70 -13.25 -37.20
C ASN A 820 2.11 -12.81 -36.80
#